data_AF-A0AAX2GC72-F1
#
_entry.id   AF-A0AAX2GC72-F1
#
_cell.length_a   1.000
_cell.length_b   1.000
_cell.length_c   1.000
_cell.angle_alpha   90.00
_cell.angle_beta   90.00
_cell.angle_gamma   90.00
#
_symmetry.space_group_name_H-M   'P 1'
#
loop_
_entity.id
_entity.type
_entity.pdbx_description
1 polymer ?
#
loop_
_entity_poly.entity_id
_entity_poly.type
_entity_poly.pdbx_seq_one_letter_code
_entity_poly.pdbx_strand_id
1 'polypeptide(L)'
;MDHSVKLTREQLLNTLYGTSYNMDGSVVKDTETIRNYTIEVIDKKVHLKTFNIPVQILVENEWCDIESVVSDEDLSLIYSTFQEVHLDSEIILDTDDPTGISVRSRERVRDLSNLISEAGIDLPREFTWVDGASETSGVIILPQDDYDKVFIATDPDKDGNPLIVFIEQKTEKNQERPYFVKERGKTYIYVDHFSGGGGTQSSPYLVEDEKDLHNVRSNLGAYYTQTKDIIMTSYQTGSGFTPIDNFKGYYDGAGYDIKDLYIKNTTSNVGLFGTQLSGTIKRVRLINVNIVANGSIVGALIGKSDGDIEDCAVISGTVKNDGSSAGHTGGLVGYQNAGKILRSYSHADVMSTGNNCGGFVGSVTGGSVFECFSTGSVTDLTVAKNASNHGGFVGYVGSGSVSNCYYNLTKQSGIAKGDGTALNESEMKKASSYPFDYQNFWYIGDYKVNKGYPENRKFIKYKKGKGTSTDPFLIYNQFDLEQVRHFANKHFRMENDIVLDYPKTGPGWLPIGRGMSNYNNGWWANIFEGTFDGNNKAIGNLYMYRRSHTNAGLFEQLSNYAIVKNFTIIDVDIEVGNKSGIVVGKMEGNSQLINVSVRMFNSFNYKAFASLSDGSGSGGLVGVMDEETIIENCHFDAPIQQQSGHFGGIVGCTGQKAVISKCTVSGIFDQVNGDMGGIIGNIPYIGFPSRLAQNIKVQDCVVHADMRQASYSSGVVGGVHFRKGDYYNVNRNSSYGVWGVTLSKVIITGHAKASALSNWILDSNYGGQTPDASYFISEWTIDNSFYNRDRVSGGTYNALTAKYTPEIRHPSTYGAYNFVNIWAFDEKNRDGDPVLIKHIPPKLPILGFRNEIGLYYTDEAGNILRYLEYGTLVAGSTSEAYPVWLQNNADFPVKDMKVWVDPPTVKPGITVQLSLSNNPFVPVDEIPFPGTIPIGDARQFYIRFLSEVTVTEGGTFDMKAKASPA
;
A
#
# COMPACT_ATOMS: atom_id res chain seq x y z
N MET A 1 1.45 -47.24 -3.53
CA MET A 1 2.33 -48.22 -4.22
C MET A 1 2.04 -49.62 -3.69
N ASP A 2 2.61 -50.67 -4.27
CA ASP A 2 2.69 -51.97 -3.57
C ASP A 2 3.74 -51.82 -2.45
N HIS A 3 3.31 -51.48 -1.24
CA HIS A 3 4.19 -51.24 -0.07
C HIS A 3 4.83 -52.53 0.48
N SER A 4 4.91 -53.60 -0.33
CA SER A 4 5.51 -54.88 0.05
C SER A 4 7.04 -54.89 -0.01
N VAL A 5 7.69 -53.84 -0.55
CA VAL A 5 9.15 -53.71 -0.62
C VAL A 5 9.63 -52.57 0.30
N LYS A 6 10.47 -52.92 1.29
CA LYS A 6 11.09 -51.99 2.23
C LYS A 6 12.11 -51.07 1.54
N LEU A 7 12.30 -49.86 2.06
CA LEU A 7 13.35 -48.94 1.61
C LEU A 7 14.74 -49.56 1.81
N THR A 8 15.65 -49.35 0.86
CA THR A 8 17.06 -49.67 1.08
C THR A 8 17.67 -48.68 2.07
N ARG A 9 18.75 -49.06 2.76
CA ARG A 9 19.44 -48.19 3.72
C ARG A 9 19.91 -46.87 3.10
N GLU A 10 20.29 -46.88 1.82
CA GLU A 10 20.66 -45.67 1.08
C GLU A 10 19.44 -44.75 0.85
N GLN A 11 18.30 -45.30 0.41
CA GLN A 11 17.06 -44.54 0.25
C GLN A 11 16.56 -43.96 1.58
N LEU A 12 16.66 -44.72 2.65
CA LEU A 12 16.30 -44.29 4.00
C LEU A 12 17.20 -43.12 4.48
N LEU A 13 18.52 -43.24 4.33
CA LEU A 13 19.45 -42.17 4.70
C LEU A 13 19.27 -40.91 3.84
N ASN A 14 19.00 -41.06 2.54
CA ASN A 14 18.68 -39.93 1.66
C ASN A 14 17.36 -39.26 2.05
N THR A 15 16.40 -40.01 2.58
CA THR A 15 15.13 -39.45 3.08
C THR A 15 15.33 -38.70 4.40
N LEU A 16 16.11 -39.26 5.32
CA LEU A 16 16.36 -38.67 6.64
C LEU A 16 17.32 -37.47 6.62
N TYR A 17 18.33 -37.50 5.74
CA TYR A 17 19.44 -36.55 5.72
C TYR A 17 19.63 -35.85 4.37
N GLY A 18 18.77 -36.12 3.38
CA GLY A 18 18.79 -35.43 2.10
C GLY A 18 18.50 -33.95 2.28
N THR A 19 19.28 -33.11 1.61
CA THR A 19 19.05 -31.67 1.60
C THR A 19 17.94 -31.37 0.59
N SER A 20 16.74 -31.07 1.08
CA SER A 20 15.67 -30.51 0.25
C SER A 20 16.02 -29.06 -0.11
N TYR A 21 15.96 -28.74 -1.39
CA TYR A 21 16.12 -27.36 -1.87
C TYR A 21 14.79 -26.88 -2.44
N ASN A 22 14.45 -25.63 -2.18
CA ASN A 22 13.40 -24.95 -2.94
C ASN A 22 13.86 -24.82 -4.41
N MET A 23 12.93 -24.53 -5.35
CA MET A 23 13.27 -24.28 -6.76
C MET A 23 14.23 -23.08 -6.95
N ASP A 24 14.41 -22.24 -5.93
CA ASP A 24 15.34 -21.12 -5.90
C ASP A 24 16.74 -21.46 -5.33
N GLY A 25 16.98 -22.73 -4.98
CA GLY A 25 18.26 -23.19 -4.46
C GLY A 25 18.51 -22.83 -2.99
N SER A 26 17.54 -22.24 -2.28
CA SER A 26 17.61 -22.12 -0.83
C SER A 26 17.44 -23.48 -0.16
N VAL A 27 18.20 -23.72 0.91
CA VAL A 27 17.99 -24.90 1.77
C VAL A 27 16.63 -24.76 2.40
N VAL A 28 15.75 -25.74 2.22
CA VAL A 28 14.51 -25.78 3.00
C VAL A 28 14.91 -26.09 4.43
N LYS A 29 14.92 -25.06 5.28
CA LYS A 29 15.05 -25.28 6.72
C LYS A 29 13.77 -25.98 7.17
N ASP A 30 13.95 -27.16 7.76
CA ASP A 30 12.92 -27.93 8.46
C ASP A 30 11.87 -28.64 7.56
N THR A 31 12.26 -29.30 6.47
CA THR A 31 11.36 -30.35 5.92
C THR A 31 11.34 -31.52 6.89
N GLU A 32 10.24 -31.65 7.63
CA GLU A 32 9.97 -32.85 8.39
C GLU A 32 9.83 -34.05 7.44
N THR A 33 10.78 -34.98 7.50
CA THR A 33 10.78 -36.21 6.68
C THR A 33 10.43 -37.44 7.50
N ILE A 34 10.46 -37.33 8.82
CA ILE A 34 10.06 -38.33 9.80
C ILE A 34 9.30 -37.62 10.91
N ARG A 35 8.19 -38.21 11.36
CA ARG A 35 7.36 -37.62 12.41
C ARG A 35 6.86 -38.63 13.42
N ASN A 36 6.70 -38.17 14.65
CA ASN A 36 6.19 -38.89 15.81
C ASN A 36 4.70 -38.61 16.06
N TYR A 37 3.95 -38.26 15.01
CA TYR A 37 2.52 -38.02 15.12
C TYR A 37 1.79 -38.41 13.84
N THR A 38 0.50 -38.65 13.96
CA THR A 38 -0.42 -38.82 12.82
C THR A 38 -1.43 -37.69 12.77
N ILE A 39 -1.93 -37.41 11.56
CA ILE A 39 -2.99 -36.43 11.32
C ILE A 39 -4.15 -37.15 10.63
N GLU A 40 -5.35 -37.02 11.18
CA GLU A 40 -6.59 -37.55 10.60
C GLU A 40 -7.68 -36.46 10.63
N VAL A 41 -8.53 -36.38 9.59
CA VAL A 41 -9.71 -35.51 9.62
C VAL A 41 -10.94 -36.35 9.97
N ILE A 42 -11.53 -36.11 11.14
CA ILE A 42 -12.70 -36.82 11.65
C ILE A 42 -13.77 -35.78 12.00
N ASP A 43 -14.99 -35.95 11.49
CA ASP A 43 -16.13 -35.05 11.76
C ASP A 43 -15.82 -33.56 11.55
N LYS A 44 -15.07 -33.23 10.48
CA LYS A 44 -14.59 -31.87 10.16
C LYS A 44 -13.67 -31.24 11.20
N LYS A 45 -12.97 -32.07 11.96
CA LYS A 45 -11.92 -31.66 12.89
C LYS A 45 -10.63 -32.40 12.56
N VAL A 46 -9.51 -31.72 12.72
CA VAL A 46 -8.17 -32.31 12.59
C VAL A 46 -7.82 -32.94 13.94
N HIS A 47 -7.61 -34.25 13.93
CA HIS A 47 -7.12 -35.04 15.06
C HIS A 47 -5.63 -35.31 14.86
N LEU A 48 -4.82 -34.80 15.78
CA LEU A 48 -3.39 -35.05 15.86
C LEU A 48 -3.13 -36.03 17.00
N LYS A 49 -2.55 -37.19 16.71
CA LYS A 49 -2.11 -38.14 17.75
C LYS A 49 -0.61 -38.11 17.81
N THR A 50 -0.04 -37.72 18.94
CA THR A 50 1.42 -37.69 19.15
C THR A 50 1.87 -38.94 19.88
N PHE A 51 3.09 -39.38 19.58
CA PHE A 51 3.71 -40.60 20.07
C PHE A 51 5.13 -40.31 20.51
N ASN A 52 5.63 -41.08 21.46
CA ASN A 52 7.01 -40.93 21.93
C ASN A 52 8.07 -41.50 20.97
N ILE A 53 7.66 -42.22 19.93
CA ILE A 53 8.51 -42.75 18.87
C ILE A 53 8.01 -42.29 17.50
N PRO A 54 8.88 -42.21 16.49
CA PRO A 54 8.46 -41.99 15.12
C PRO A 54 7.43 -43.02 14.64
N VAL A 55 6.38 -42.57 13.95
CA VAL A 55 5.32 -43.43 13.42
C VAL A 55 5.11 -43.27 11.92
N GLN A 56 5.54 -42.15 11.33
CA GLN A 56 5.43 -41.92 9.89
C GLN A 56 6.72 -41.38 9.28
N ILE A 57 6.98 -41.75 8.03
CA ILE A 57 8.13 -41.30 7.23
C ILE A 57 7.64 -40.88 5.84
N LEU A 58 8.21 -39.80 5.32
CA LEU A 58 7.84 -39.22 4.04
C LEU A 58 8.55 -39.98 2.90
N VAL A 59 7.79 -40.65 2.03
CA VAL A 59 8.33 -41.39 0.89
C VAL A 59 7.66 -40.86 -0.37
N GLU A 60 8.44 -40.32 -1.31
CA GLU A 60 7.95 -39.77 -2.58
C GLU A 60 6.78 -38.75 -2.42
N ASN A 61 6.87 -37.90 -1.39
CA ASN A 61 5.85 -36.91 -1.00
C ASN A 61 4.55 -37.47 -0.39
N GLU A 62 4.52 -38.76 -0.02
CA GLU A 62 3.40 -39.36 0.73
C GLU A 62 3.86 -39.83 2.13
N TRP A 63 3.06 -39.51 3.15
CA TRP A 63 3.31 -39.98 4.52
C TRP A 63 2.93 -41.45 4.66
N CYS A 64 3.92 -42.30 4.87
CA CYS A 64 3.75 -43.74 5.05
C CYS A 64 3.95 -44.15 6.52
N ASP A 65 3.23 -45.18 6.97
CA ASP A 65 3.50 -45.84 8.26
C ASP A 65 4.94 -46.38 8.24
N ILE A 66 5.76 -45.96 9.21
CA ILE A 66 7.19 -46.28 9.24
C ILE A 66 7.43 -47.79 9.33
N GLU A 67 6.57 -48.52 10.05
CA GLU A 67 6.66 -49.98 10.19
C GLU A 67 6.32 -50.69 8.89
N SER A 68 5.63 -50.03 7.96
CA SER A 68 5.32 -50.59 6.65
C SER A 68 6.49 -50.50 5.68
N VAL A 69 7.33 -49.45 5.75
CA VAL A 69 8.37 -49.15 4.74
C VAL A 69 9.82 -49.29 5.22
N VAL A 70 10.08 -49.37 6.53
CA VAL A 70 11.45 -49.53 7.10
C VAL A 70 11.71 -50.97 7.57
N SER A 71 12.97 -51.43 7.48
CA SER A 71 13.41 -52.75 7.97
C SER A 71 13.47 -52.78 9.51
N ASP A 72 13.26 -53.94 10.15
CA ASP A 72 13.27 -54.04 11.63
C ASP A 72 14.61 -53.62 12.27
N GLU A 73 15.73 -53.88 11.57
CA GLU A 73 17.08 -53.50 12.01
C GLU A 73 17.26 -51.98 12.01
N ASP A 74 16.87 -51.31 10.92
CA ASP A 74 16.97 -49.85 10.81
C ASP A 74 15.91 -49.14 11.67
N LEU A 75 14.73 -49.74 11.86
CA LEU A 75 13.66 -49.22 12.71
C LEU A 75 14.13 -49.10 14.17
N SER A 76 14.85 -50.11 14.67
CA SER A 76 15.42 -50.08 16.02
C SER A 76 16.40 -48.91 16.20
N LEU A 77 17.21 -48.62 15.17
CA LEU A 77 18.13 -47.49 15.18
C LEU A 77 17.38 -46.15 15.14
N ILE A 78 16.35 -46.03 14.30
CA ILE A 78 15.49 -44.86 14.20
C ILE A 78 14.82 -44.57 15.54
N TYR A 79 14.21 -45.58 16.18
CA TYR A 79 13.59 -45.42 17.49
C TYR A 79 14.62 -44.93 18.52
N SER A 80 15.82 -45.52 18.57
CA SER A 80 16.84 -45.05 19.52
C SER A 80 17.36 -43.63 19.25
N THR A 81 17.25 -43.13 18.01
CA THR A 81 17.79 -41.83 17.59
C THR A 81 16.76 -40.71 17.74
N PHE A 82 15.50 -40.98 17.43
CA PHE A 82 14.43 -39.98 17.33
C PHE A 82 13.33 -40.15 18.38
N GLN A 83 13.49 -41.05 19.35
CA GLN A 83 12.58 -41.16 20.48
C GLN A 83 12.57 -39.88 21.32
N GLU A 84 11.38 -39.42 21.67
CA GLU A 84 11.15 -38.24 22.49
C GLU A 84 10.66 -38.62 23.90
N VAL A 85 10.84 -37.70 24.86
CA VAL A 85 10.50 -37.92 26.27
C VAL A 85 9.13 -37.28 26.58
N HIS A 86 8.05 -37.87 26.06
CA HIS A 86 6.67 -37.52 26.39
C HIS A 86 5.74 -38.76 26.32
N LEU A 87 4.48 -38.63 26.72
CA LEU A 87 3.46 -39.68 26.56
C LEU A 87 2.61 -39.43 25.30
N ASP A 88 1.90 -40.46 24.87
CA ASP A 88 0.99 -40.37 23.73
C ASP A 88 -0.21 -39.48 24.08
N SER A 89 -0.49 -38.47 23.25
CA SER A 89 -1.57 -37.51 23.48
C SER A 89 -2.36 -37.23 22.21
N GLU A 90 -3.55 -36.65 22.35
CA GLU A 90 -4.42 -36.32 21.22
C GLU A 90 -4.79 -34.83 21.25
N ILE A 91 -4.61 -34.15 20.13
CA ILE A 91 -5.03 -32.75 19.96
C ILE A 91 -6.10 -32.71 18.88
N ILE A 92 -7.25 -32.15 19.23
CA ILE A 92 -8.38 -31.96 18.32
C ILE A 92 -8.46 -30.47 18.00
N LEU A 93 -8.22 -30.12 16.75
CA LEU A 93 -8.31 -28.76 16.25
C LEU A 93 -9.68 -28.57 15.58
N ASP A 94 -10.33 -27.44 15.85
CA ASP A 94 -11.62 -27.06 15.27
C ASP A 94 -11.47 -26.55 13.81
N THR A 95 -10.77 -27.32 12.96
CA THR A 95 -10.56 -27.09 11.52
C THR A 95 -10.67 -28.41 10.74
N ASP A 96 -11.10 -28.38 9.48
CA ASP A 96 -11.09 -29.54 8.57
C ASP A 96 -9.92 -29.53 7.56
N ASP A 97 -9.07 -28.50 7.59
CA ASP A 97 -7.87 -28.38 6.75
C ASP A 97 -6.59 -28.63 7.57
N PRO A 98 -5.92 -29.78 7.38
CA PRO A 98 -4.65 -30.08 8.03
C PRO A 98 -3.42 -29.44 7.37
N THR A 99 -3.61 -28.70 6.27
CA THR A 99 -2.49 -28.15 5.48
C THR A 99 -1.67 -27.16 6.30
N GLY A 100 -0.35 -27.36 6.34
CA GLY A 100 0.57 -26.47 7.07
C GLY A 100 0.62 -26.72 8.58
N ILE A 101 -0.12 -27.69 9.10
CA ILE A 101 -0.05 -28.11 10.50
C ILE A 101 1.10 -29.09 10.69
N SER A 102 1.98 -28.80 11.64
CA SER A 102 3.04 -29.71 12.08
C SER A 102 3.22 -29.68 13.59
N VAL A 103 3.95 -30.67 14.12
CA VAL A 103 4.20 -30.80 15.55
C VAL A 103 5.71 -30.79 15.82
N ARG A 104 6.13 -30.07 16.86
CA ARG A 104 7.52 -30.01 17.31
C ARG A 104 7.67 -30.34 18.79
N SER A 105 8.81 -30.96 19.11
CA SER A 105 9.26 -31.16 20.48
C SER A 105 9.65 -29.83 21.15
N ARG A 106 9.59 -29.78 22.49
CA ARG A 106 9.90 -28.56 23.26
C ARG A 106 11.32 -28.03 23.01
N GLU A 107 12.28 -28.93 22.76
CA GLU A 107 13.70 -28.61 22.58
C GLU A 107 13.97 -27.86 21.28
N ARG A 108 13.02 -27.90 20.33
CA ARG A 108 13.09 -27.19 19.05
C ARG A 108 12.42 -25.81 19.11
N VAL A 109 11.77 -25.46 20.22
CA VAL A 109 11.19 -24.13 20.44
C VAL A 109 12.20 -23.25 21.16
N ARG A 110 12.53 -22.13 20.54
CA ARG A 110 13.51 -21.18 21.04
C ARG A 110 13.14 -20.68 22.45
N ASP A 111 14.14 -20.67 23.34
CA ASP A 111 14.09 -20.14 24.72
C ASP A 111 13.05 -20.80 25.67
N LEU A 112 12.17 -21.68 25.16
CA LEU A 112 11.10 -22.33 25.90
C LEU A 112 11.60 -23.19 27.06
N SER A 113 12.62 -24.02 26.87
CA SER A 113 13.14 -24.90 27.93
C SER A 113 13.63 -24.11 29.14
N ASN A 114 14.29 -22.97 28.90
CA ASN A 114 14.74 -22.08 29.97
C ASN A 114 13.55 -21.46 30.71
N LEU A 115 12.54 -21.00 29.97
CA LEU A 115 11.34 -20.39 30.53
C LEU A 115 10.50 -21.38 31.35
N ILE A 116 10.42 -22.64 30.92
CA ILE A 116 9.78 -23.72 31.67
C ILE A 116 10.51 -23.94 33.00
N SER A 117 11.84 -24.00 32.99
CA SER A 117 12.65 -24.13 34.21
C SER A 117 12.49 -22.91 35.12
N GLU A 118 12.50 -21.70 34.57
CA GLU A 118 12.28 -20.45 35.33
C GLU A 118 10.88 -20.36 35.95
N ALA A 119 9.87 -20.94 35.29
CA ALA A 119 8.51 -21.09 35.84
C ALA A 119 8.41 -22.14 36.96
N GLY A 120 9.53 -22.76 37.35
CA GLY A 120 9.60 -23.78 38.39
C GLY A 120 9.00 -25.12 37.96
N ILE A 121 9.08 -25.44 36.67
CA ILE A 121 8.62 -26.71 36.10
C ILE A 121 9.84 -27.58 35.83
N ASP A 122 10.22 -28.39 36.81
CA ASP A 122 11.47 -29.17 36.74
C ASP A 122 11.36 -30.42 35.83
N LEU A 123 10.16 -30.97 35.66
CA LEU A 123 9.90 -32.19 34.88
C LEU A 123 8.52 -32.13 34.19
N PRO A 124 8.39 -31.46 33.03
CA PRO A 124 7.18 -31.55 32.22
C PRO A 124 7.02 -33.00 31.75
N ARG A 125 5.93 -33.68 32.18
CA ARG A 125 5.62 -35.05 31.74
C ARG A 125 5.25 -35.10 30.26
N GLU A 126 4.58 -34.06 29.77
CA GLU A 126 4.09 -33.95 28.39
C GLU A 126 4.23 -32.52 27.89
N PHE A 127 4.65 -32.37 26.64
CA PHE A 127 4.66 -31.10 25.93
C PHE A 127 4.57 -31.34 24.43
N THR A 128 3.74 -30.57 23.75
CA THR A 128 3.59 -30.62 22.30
C THR A 128 3.40 -29.21 21.78
N TRP A 129 4.24 -28.79 20.83
CA TRP A 129 4.06 -27.53 20.11
C TRP A 129 3.42 -27.82 18.76
N VAL A 130 2.35 -27.10 18.41
CA VAL A 130 1.66 -27.26 17.12
C VAL A 130 1.86 -26.00 16.30
N ASP A 131 2.57 -26.12 15.18
CA ASP A 131 2.69 -25.05 14.20
C ASP A 131 1.52 -25.04 13.24
N GLY A 132 1.21 -23.87 12.68
CA GLY A 132 0.12 -23.69 11.73
C GLY A 132 -1.29 -23.72 12.34
N ALA A 133 -1.42 -23.91 13.66
CA ALA A 133 -2.69 -23.92 14.38
C ALA A 133 -2.98 -22.63 15.18
N SER A 134 -2.21 -21.56 14.98
CA SER A 134 -2.30 -20.30 15.76
C SER A 134 -3.66 -19.59 15.65
N GLU A 135 -4.47 -19.94 14.65
CA GLU A 135 -5.82 -19.39 14.43
C GLU A 135 -6.93 -20.38 14.81
N THR A 136 -6.59 -21.54 15.36
CA THR A 136 -7.52 -22.66 15.51
C THR A 136 -7.78 -22.96 16.98
N SER A 137 -9.03 -22.82 17.40
CA SER A 137 -9.47 -23.29 18.72
C SER A 137 -9.42 -24.82 18.78
N GLY A 138 -9.32 -25.39 19.97
CA GLY A 138 -9.20 -26.84 20.06
C GLY A 138 -9.25 -27.42 21.46
N VAL A 139 -9.08 -28.73 21.50
CA VAL A 139 -9.04 -29.53 22.72
C VAL A 139 -7.78 -30.38 22.71
N ILE A 140 -6.92 -30.21 23.72
CA ILE A 140 -5.79 -31.08 23.97
C ILE A 140 -6.23 -32.12 25.00
N ILE A 141 -5.99 -33.39 24.70
CA ILE A 141 -6.37 -34.54 25.52
C ILE A 141 -5.10 -35.22 25.99
N LEU A 142 -4.80 -35.04 27.27
CA LEU A 142 -3.71 -35.73 27.93
C LEU A 142 -4.18 -37.13 28.40
N PRO A 143 -3.32 -38.16 28.33
CA PRO A 143 -3.68 -39.55 28.59
C PRO A 143 -4.00 -39.88 30.05
N GLN A 144 -3.63 -39.02 31.01
CA GLN A 144 -3.86 -39.24 32.44
C GLN A 144 -4.68 -38.10 33.08
N ASP A 145 -5.08 -38.25 34.33
CA ASP A 145 -5.74 -37.19 35.12
C ASP A 145 -5.00 -36.87 36.43
N ASP A 146 -3.79 -37.39 36.61
CA ASP A 146 -2.96 -37.22 37.80
C ASP A 146 -2.01 -36.00 37.73
N TYR A 147 -2.17 -35.10 36.75
CA TYR A 147 -1.36 -33.89 36.65
C TYR A 147 -1.69 -32.89 37.77
N ASP A 148 -0.69 -32.48 38.54
CA ASP A 148 -0.82 -31.50 39.62
C ASP A 148 -0.95 -30.05 39.13
N LYS A 149 -0.38 -29.75 37.96
CA LYS A 149 -0.43 -28.46 37.27
C LYS A 149 -0.53 -28.69 35.77
N VAL A 150 -1.34 -27.87 35.10
CA VAL A 150 -1.46 -27.84 33.64
C VAL A 150 -1.06 -26.46 33.18
N PHE A 151 -0.28 -26.37 32.10
CA PHE A 151 0.12 -25.10 31.50
C PHE A 151 0.08 -25.20 29.98
N ILE A 152 -0.04 -24.05 29.32
CA ILE A 152 0.19 -23.90 27.88
C ILE A 152 1.32 -22.90 27.67
N ALA A 153 2.04 -23.06 26.57
CA ALA A 153 2.92 -22.03 26.05
C ALA A 153 2.14 -21.23 25.01
N THR A 154 2.09 -19.91 25.13
CA THR A 154 1.48 -19.05 24.10
C THR A 154 2.37 -19.00 22.86
N ASP A 155 1.82 -18.49 21.75
CA ASP A 155 2.67 -18.08 20.63
C ASP A 155 3.75 -17.08 21.09
N PRO A 156 4.90 -17.04 20.40
CA PRO A 156 5.99 -16.15 20.74
C PRO A 156 5.57 -14.68 20.73
N ASP A 157 6.06 -13.92 21.71
CA ASP A 157 5.85 -12.48 21.78
C ASP A 157 6.69 -11.72 20.73
N LYS A 158 6.71 -10.39 20.85
CA LYS A 158 7.46 -9.50 19.96
C LYS A 158 8.96 -9.78 19.89
N ASP A 159 9.53 -10.41 20.92
CA ASP A 159 10.95 -10.70 21.04
C ASP A 159 11.24 -12.18 20.69
N GLY A 160 10.21 -12.93 20.26
CA GLY A 160 10.30 -14.33 19.88
C GLY A 160 10.22 -15.30 21.06
N ASN A 161 9.75 -14.85 22.23
CA ASN A 161 9.67 -15.66 23.45
C ASN A 161 8.23 -16.08 23.76
N PRO A 162 7.92 -17.38 23.95
CA PRO A 162 6.60 -17.81 24.39
C PRO A 162 6.35 -17.45 25.87
N LEU A 163 5.10 -17.34 26.30
CA LEU A 163 4.73 -17.20 27.71
C LEU A 163 4.19 -18.50 28.26
N ILE A 164 4.62 -18.89 29.46
CA ILE A 164 4.05 -20.04 30.18
C ILE A 164 2.83 -19.58 30.98
N VAL A 165 1.66 -20.12 30.63
CA VAL A 165 0.38 -19.80 31.28
C VAL A 165 -0.16 -21.05 31.97
N PHE A 166 -0.22 -21.01 33.30
CA PHE A 166 -0.87 -22.06 34.06
C PHE A 166 -2.39 -21.98 33.90
N ILE A 167 -3.01 -23.11 33.59
CA ILE A 167 -4.44 -23.23 33.33
C ILE A 167 -5.14 -23.69 34.59
N GLU A 168 -6.30 -23.10 34.88
CA GLU A 168 -7.14 -23.49 36.00
C GLU A 168 -8.01 -24.72 35.68
N GLN A 169 -8.19 -25.58 36.68
CA GLN A 169 -9.17 -26.66 36.63
C GLN A 169 -10.60 -26.10 36.77
N LYS A 170 -11.52 -26.54 35.93
CA LYS A 170 -12.97 -26.28 36.06
C LYS A 170 -13.74 -27.60 36.18
N THR A 171 -15.03 -27.50 36.51
CA THR A 171 -15.94 -28.65 36.68
C THR A 171 -16.95 -28.80 35.55
N GLU A 172 -17.00 -27.86 34.59
CA GLU A 172 -17.97 -27.82 33.49
C GLU A 172 -17.32 -27.37 32.17
N LYS A 173 -17.94 -27.71 31.03
CA LYS A 173 -17.38 -27.53 29.66
C LYS A 173 -17.80 -26.24 28.94
N ASN A 174 -18.61 -25.38 29.55
CA ASN A 174 -19.06 -24.11 28.96
C ASN A 174 -18.45 -22.90 29.69
N GLN A 175 -17.22 -23.06 30.15
CA GLN A 175 -16.49 -22.04 30.89
C GLN A 175 -15.58 -21.26 29.94
N GLU A 176 -15.14 -20.08 30.37
CA GLU A 176 -14.19 -19.25 29.62
C GLU A 176 -12.85 -19.98 29.47
N ARG A 177 -12.41 -20.17 28.22
CA ARG A 177 -11.15 -20.83 27.86
C ARG A 177 -9.97 -19.84 27.99
N PRO A 178 -8.75 -20.28 28.34
CA PRO A 178 -8.38 -21.68 28.52
C PRO A 178 -8.73 -22.23 29.91
N TYR A 179 -9.21 -23.47 29.95
CA TYR A 179 -9.42 -24.25 31.18
C TYR A 179 -9.16 -25.72 30.92
N PHE A 180 -8.98 -26.51 31.99
CA PHE A 180 -8.98 -27.96 31.86
C PHE A 180 -10.00 -28.65 32.77
N VAL A 181 -10.47 -29.83 32.36
CA VAL A 181 -11.30 -30.72 33.17
C VAL A 181 -10.68 -32.11 33.21
N LYS A 182 -10.87 -32.80 34.33
CA LYS A 182 -10.44 -34.19 34.53
C LYS A 182 -11.67 -35.09 34.47
N GLU A 183 -11.75 -35.93 33.45
CA GLU A 183 -12.90 -36.81 33.24
C GLU A 183 -12.44 -38.14 32.63
N ARG A 184 -13.02 -39.25 33.08
CA ARG A 184 -12.77 -40.59 32.52
C ARG A 184 -11.28 -41.00 32.49
N GLY A 185 -10.50 -40.58 33.49
CA GLY A 185 -9.07 -40.90 33.57
C GLY A 185 -8.18 -40.07 32.65
N LYS A 186 -8.72 -39.02 32.00
CA LYS A 186 -7.99 -38.14 31.08
C LYS A 186 -8.15 -36.66 31.48
N THR A 187 -7.22 -35.83 31.01
CA THR A 187 -7.29 -34.37 31.17
C THR A 187 -7.60 -33.72 29.83
N TYR A 188 -8.69 -32.97 29.77
CA TYR A 188 -9.11 -32.23 28.57
C TYR A 188 -8.84 -30.75 28.77
N ILE A 189 -7.93 -30.19 28.00
CA ILE A 189 -7.57 -28.78 28.00
C ILE A 189 -8.27 -28.13 26.82
N TYR A 190 -9.09 -27.12 27.08
CA TYR A 190 -9.81 -26.38 26.06
C TYR A 190 -9.10 -25.06 25.83
N VAL A 191 -8.74 -24.74 24.59
CA VAL A 191 -8.04 -23.51 24.21
C VAL A 191 -8.83 -22.75 23.15
N ASP A 192 -8.85 -21.43 23.29
CA ASP A 192 -9.37 -20.52 22.27
C ASP A 192 -8.22 -19.70 21.70
N HIS A 193 -8.30 -19.42 20.41
CA HIS A 193 -7.37 -18.53 19.72
C HIS A 193 -8.08 -17.27 19.24
N PHE A 194 -7.28 -16.25 18.93
CA PHE A 194 -7.75 -15.09 18.20
C PHE A 194 -8.29 -15.51 16.83
N SER A 195 -9.09 -14.66 16.20
CA SER A 195 -9.57 -14.88 14.82
C SER A 195 -8.45 -15.04 13.77
N GLY A 196 -7.20 -14.80 14.15
CA GLY A 196 -6.02 -15.21 13.40
C GLY A 196 -4.71 -14.68 13.97
N GLY A 197 -3.60 -14.95 13.28
CA GLY A 197 -2.26 -14.48 13.61
C GLY A 197 -1.58 -15.18 14.79
N GLY A 198 -0.26 -15.02 14.89
CA GLY A 198 0.57 -15.65 15.94
C GLY A 198 1.19 -14.65 16.94
N GLY A 199 0.63 -13.46 17.09
CA GLY A 199 1.11 -12.44 18.05
C GLY A 199 2.46 -11.79 17.77
N THR A 200 3.08 -12.05 16.61
CA THR A 200 4.40 -11.50 16.21
C THR A 200 4.27 -10.28 15.30
N GLN A 201 5.39 -9.60 15.02
CA GLN A 201 5.41 -8.45 14.12
C GLN A 201 5.20 -8.82 12.65
N SER A 202 5.39 -10.07 12.23
CA SER A 202 5.07 -10.51 10.86
C SER A 202 3.69 -11.16 10.78
N SER A 203 3.15 -11.62 11.92
CA SER A 203 1.86 -12.28 12.04
C SER A 203 1.18 -11.86 13.36
N PRO A 204 0.55 -10.68 13.41
CA PRO A 204 -0.07 -10.13 14.61
C PRO A 204 -1.40 -10.81 14.85
N TYR A 205 -1.82 -10.96 16.10
CA TYR A 205 -3.15 -11.48 16.41
C TYR A 205 -4.24 -10.60 15.77
N LEU A 206 -5.17 -11.23 15.06
CA LEU A 206 -6.29 -10.56 14.42
C LEU A 206 -7.42 -10.38 15.44
N VAL A 207 -7.88 -9.14 15.61
CA VAL A 207 -8.93 -8.80 16.56
C VAL A 207 -10.20 -8.44 15.78
N GLU A 208 -11.17 -9.34 15.75
CA GLU A 208 -12.37 -9.22 14.92
C GLU A 208 -13.65 -8.97 15.70
N ASP A 209 -13.70 -9.37 16.97
CA ASP A 209 -14.91 -9.31 17.78
C ASP A 209 -14.65 -8.97 19.25
N GLU A 210 -15.72 -8.97 20.06
CA GLU A 210 -15.64 -8.68 21.50
C GLU A 210 -14.76 -9.68 22.27
N LYS A 211 -14.74 -10.95 21.83
CA LYS A 211 -14.01 -12.03 22.48
C LYS A 211 -12.51 -11.90 22.20
N ASP A 212 -12.13 -11.63 20.96
CA ASP A 212 -10.74 -11.33 20.61
C ASP A 212 -10.25 -10.12 21.40
N LEU A 213 -11.03 -9.03 21.44
CA LEU A 213 -10.68 -7.84 22.21
C LEU A 213 -10.52 -8.15 23.71
N HIS A 214 -11.41 -9.00 24.26
CA HIS A 214 -11.27 -9.49 25.62
C HIS A 214 -9.94 -10.24 25.81
N ASN A 215 -9.59 -11.14 24.88
CA ASN A 215 -8.44 -12.03 24.94
C ASN A 215 -7.08 -11.34 24.82
N VAL A 216 -7.02 -10.05 24.43
CA VAL A 216 -5.77 -9.25 24.45
C VAL A 216 -5.07 -9.32 25.83
N ARG A 217 -5.85 -9.50 26.92
CA ARG A 217 -5.32 -9.67 28.28
C ARG A 217 -4.48 -10.93 28.48
N SER A 218 -4.60 -11.93 27.61
CA SER A 218 -3.91 -13.21 27.70
C SER A 218 -2.44 -13.12 27.26
N ASN A 219 -2.08 -12.13 26.43
CA ASN A 219 -0.68 -11.85 26.07
C ASN A 219 -0.42 -10.35 25.90
N LEU A 220 -0.24 -9.64 27.01
CA LEU A 220 -0.10 -8.18 27.05
C LEU A 220 1.13 -7.62 26.31
N GLY A 221 2.06 -8.47 25.85
CA GLY A 221 3.29 -8.08 25.14
C GLY A 221 3.29 -8.33 23.62
N ALA A 222 2.25 -8.98 23.09
CA ALA A 222 2.16 -9.35 21.68
C ALA A 222 1.79 -8.19 20.74
N TYR A 223 1.80 -8.47 19.43
CA TYR A 223 1.25 -7.60 18.39
C TYR A 223 -0.19 -7.98 18.06
N TYR A 224 -1.05 -6.96 17.95
CA TYR A 224 -2.47 -7.07 17.64
C TYR A 224 -2.84 -6.14 16.49
N THR A 225 -3.67 -6.61 15.57
CA THR A 225 -4.27 -5.80 14.51
C THR A 225 -5.77 -6.06 14.45
N GLN A 226 -6.58 -5.01 14.63
CA GLN A 226 -8.02 -5.11 14.45
C GLN A 226 -8.37 -5.19 12.95
N THR A 227 -9.24 -6.11 12.57
CA THR A 227 -9.61 -6.34 11.16
C THR A 227 -11.09 -6.10 10.87
N LYS A 228 -11.90 -5.83 11.90
CA LYS A 228 -13.34 -5.51 11.78
C LYS A 228 -13.77 -4.47 12.81
N ASP A 229 -14.88 -3.78 12.53
CA ASP A 229 -15.54 -2.97 13.57
C ASP A 229 -16.10 -3.91 14.65
N ILE A 230 -15.90 -3.56 15.92
CA ILE A 230 -16.35 -4.31 17.09
C ILE A 230 -17.50 -3.54 17.74
N ILE A 231 -18.62 -4.21 18.00
CA ILE A 231 -19.76 -3.63 18.70
C ILE A 231 -19.85 -4.33 20.05
N MET A 232 -19.70 -3.58 21.14
CA MET A 232 -19.72 -4.12 22.49
C MET A 232 -21.15 -4.43 22.93
N THR A 233 -21.64 -5.65 22.72
CA THR A 233 -23.00 -6.06 23.10
C THR A 233 -23.04 -6.90 24.37
N SER A 234 -21.98 -7.67 24.64
CA SER A 234 -21.92 -8.63 25.74
C SER A 234 -21.69 -7.96 27.10
N TYR A 235 -21.11 -6.76 27.09
CA TYR A 235 -20.67 -6.04 28.29
C TYR A 235 -21.55 -4.82 28.61
N GLN A 236 -22.85 -4.87 28.32
CA GLN A 236 -23.76 -3.72 28.51
C GLN A 236 -24.45 -3.64 29.88
N THR A 237 -24.16 -4.57 30.79
CA THR A 237 -24.81 -4.64 32.12
C THR A 237 -23.80 -4.80 33.25
N GLY A 238 -24.25 -4.65 34.50
CA GLY A 238 -23.39 -4.80 35.67
C GLY A 238 -22.21 -3.82 35.66
N SER A 239 -20.99 -4.36 35.81
CA SER A 239 -19.72 -3.62 35.78
C SER A 239 -19.21 -3.33 34.37
N GLY A 240 -19.85 -3.86 33.33
CA GLY A 240 -19.41 -3.70 31.94
C GLY A 240 -18.09 -4.40 31.63
N PHE A 241 -17.33 -3.86 30.67
CA PHE A 241 -16.06 -4.42 30.23
C PHE A 241 -14.98 -4.20 31.30
N THR A 242 -14.30 -5.27 31.68
CA THR A 242 -13.16 -5.18 32.61
C THR A 242 -11.93 -4.64 31.87
N PRO A 243 -11.34 -3.50 32.30
CA PRO A 243 -10.16 -2.90 31.66
C PRO A 243 -9.02 -3.88 31.42
N ILE A 244 -8.33 -3.75 30.28
CA ILE A 244 -7.10 -4.50 29.99
C ILE A 244 -5.95 -3.81 30.72
N ASP A 245 -5.47 -4.42 31.79
CA ASP A 245 -4.43 -3.83 32.64
C ASP A 245 -3.02 -4.29 32.26
N ASN A 246 -2.02 -3.46 32.57
CA ASN A 246 -0.59 -3.72 32.36
C ASN A 246 -0.16 -4.02 30.91
N PHE A 247 -0.82 -3.42 29.92
CA PHE A 247 -0.46 -3.60 28.51
C PHE A 247 0.95 -3.07 28.20
N LYS A 248 1.75 -3.85 27.48
CA LYS A 248 3.16 -3.56 27.12
C LYS A 248 3.52 -3.91 25.67
N GLY A 249 2.52 -4.32 24.89
CA GLY A 249 2.64 -4.81 23.52
C GLY A 249 2.30 -3.74 22.49
N TYR A 250 1.81 -4.18 21.33
CA TYR A 250 1.43 -3.30 20.22
C TYR A 250 -0.01 -3.57 19.81
N TYR A 251 -0.89 -2.59 19.98
CA TYR A 251 -2.27 -2.70 19.53
C TYR A 251 -2.55 -1.71 18.41
N ASP A 252 -2.88 -2.23 17.23
CA ASP A 252 -3.21 -1.44 16.06
C ASP A 252 -4.70 -1.61 15.72
N GLY A 253 -5.52 -0.59 15.99
CA GLY A 253 -6.94 -0.61 15.64
C GLY A 253 -7.21 -0.58 14.14
N ALA A 254 -6.18 -0.37 13.31
CA ALA A 254 -6.22 -0.31 11.84
C ALA A 254 -7.30 0.62 11.25
N GLY A 255 -7.85 1.53 12.06
CA GLY A 255 -8.94 2.42 11.69
C GLY A 255 -10.34 1.82 11.72
N TYR A 256 -10.52 0.65 12.32
CA TYR A 256 -11.81 0.09 12.66
C TYR A 256 -12.36 0.66 13.98
N ASP A 257 -13.67 0.55 14.14
CA ASP A 257 -14.38 1.10 15.28
C ASP A 257 -14.48 0.10 16.42
N ILE A 258 -14.43 0.58 17.67
CA ILE A 258 -14.97 -0.12 18.84
C ILE A 258 -16.15 0.70 19.35
N LYS A 259 -17.35 0.15 19.25
CA LYS A 259 -18.61 0.85 19.50
C LYS A 259 -19.21 0.41 20.84
N ASP A 260 -19.86 1.36 21.51
CA ASP A 260 -20.70 1.13 22.69
C ASP A 260 -19.94 0.58 23.91
N LEU A 261 -18.65 0.94 24.07
CA LEU A 261 -17.87 0.52 25.24
C LEU A 261 -18.51 1.02 26.55
N TYR A 262 -19.05 0.10 27.35
CA TYR A 262 -19.59 0.38 28.68
C TYR A 262 -18.63 -0.15 29.76
N ILE A 263 -18.24 0.72 30.70
CA ILE A 263 -17.46 0.34 31.87
C ILE A 263 -18.05 1.02 33.10
N LYS A 264 -18.38 0.22 34.11
CA LYS A 264 -18.76 0.70 35.44
C LYS A 264 -17.81 0.10 36.48
N ASN A 265 -16.84 0.88 36.93
CA ASN A 265 -15.76 0.38 37.77
C ASN A 265 -15.43 1.31 38.94
N THR A 266 -15.39 0.76 40.15
CA THR A 266 -15.07 1.51 41.38
C THR A 266 -13.58 1.56 41.69
N THR A 267 -12.74 0.81 40.99
CA THR A 267 -11.27 0.81 41.17
C THR A 267 -10.61 1.97 40.41
N SER A 268 -9.33 2.21 40.71
CA SER A 268 -8.49 3.14 39.92
C SER A 268 -8.06 2.52 38.59
N ASN A 269 -7.56 3.35 37.68
CA ASN A 269 -7.08 2.99 36.33
C ASN A 269 -8.19 2.41 35.45
N VAL A 270 -9.13 3.28 35.07
CA VAL A 270 -10.29 2.91 34.26
C VAL A 270 -10.14 3.45 32.84
N GLY A 271 -10.39 2.59 31.85
CA GLY A 271 -10.42 2.83 30.41
C GLY A 271 -10.53 1.49 29.68
N LEU A 272 -10.58 1.48 28.34
CA LEU A 272 -10.44 0.22 27.58
C LEU A 272 -9.18 -0.53 28.04
N PHE A 273 -8.08 0.22 28.16
CA PHE A 273 -6.87 -0.19 28.86
C PHE A 273 -6.82 0.49 30.24
N GLY A 274 -6.59 -0.28 31.30
CA GLY A 274 -6.40 0.25 32.64
C GLY A 274 -5.06 0.98 32.75
N THR A 275 -3.98 0.21 32.62
CA THR A 275 -2.60 0.70 32.63
C THR A 275 -1.87 0.23 31.37
N GLN A 276 -1.22 1.16 30.68
CA GLN A 276 -0.21 0.87 29.65
C GLN A 276 1.17 1.09 30.29
N LEU A 277 1.97 0.03 30.44
CA LEU A 277 3.31 0.10 31.03
C LEU A 277 4.38 0.52 30.03
N SER A 278 4.20 0.18 28.76
CA SER A 278 5.05 0.56 27.62
C SER A 278 4.35 0.19 26.31
N GLY A 279 5.08 0.08 25.20
CA GLY A 279 4.53 -0.35 23.92
C GLY A 279 3.75 0.76 23.20
N THR A 280 2.95 0.39 22.19
CA THR A 280 2.20 1.36 21.38
C THR A 280 0.75 0.94 21.19
N ILE A 281 -0.16 1.87 21.43
CA ILE A 281 -1.58 1.76 21.06
C ILE A 281 -1.83 2.78 19.96
N LYS A 282 -2.27 2.35 18.77
CA LYS A 282 -2.48 3.24 17.64
C LYS A 282 -3.72 2.94 16.83
N ARG A 283 -4.25 3.94 16.14
CA ARG A 283 -5.41 3.83 15.22
C ARG A 283 -6.64 3.20 15.85
N VAL A 284 -6.83 3.38 17.15
CA VAL A 284 -8.04 2.94 17.87
C VAL A 284 -9.08 4.05 17.82
N ARG A 285 -10.29 3.72 17.37
CA ARG A 285 -11.42 4.66 17.31
C ARG A 285 -12.59 4.16 18.16
N LEU A 286 -12.83 4.82 19.30
CA LEU A 286 -13.95 4.51 20.18
C LEU A 286 -15.18 5.35 19.81
N ILE A 287 -16.35 4.72 19.71
CA ILE A 287 -17.61 5.39 19.39
C ILE A 287 -18.63 5.09 20.49
N ASN A 288 -19.34 6.11 20.95
CA ASN A 288 -20.39 6.01 21.96
C ASN A 288 -19.91 5.34 23.27
N VAL A 289 -18.81 5.84 23.84
CA VAL A 289 -18.31 5.34 25.13
C VAL A 289 -19.24 5.72 26.28
N ASN A 290 -19.40 4.84 27.26
CA ASN A 290 -20.11 5.12 28.50
C ASN A 290 -19.32 4.60 29.69
N ILE A 291 -18.50 5.47 30.28
CA ILE A 291 -17.62 5.11 31.40
C ILE A 291 -18.11 5.82 32.66
N VAL A 292 -18.41 5.02 33.68
CA VAL A 292 -18.80 5.48 35.01
C VAL A 292 -17.83 4.90 36.02
N ALA A 293 -17.02 5.76 36.64
CA ALA A 293 -15.98 5.36 37.55
C ALA A 293 -16.06 6.06 38.90
N ASN A 294 -15.50 5.42 39.94
CA ASN A 294 -15.38 6.00 41.29
C ASN A 294 -13.92 5.99 41.81
N GLY A 295 -12.96 5.60 40.97
CA GLY A 295 -11.54 5.53 41.29
C GLY A 295 -10.74 6.80 40.98
N SER A 296 -9.42 6.72 41.16
CA SER A 296 -8.54 7.89 41.09
C SER A 296 -8.21 8.33 39.65
N ILE A 297 -7.95 7.38 38.75
CA ILE A 297 -7.43 7.65 37.40
C ILE A 297 -8.38 7.06 36.36
N VAL A 298 -8.92 7.90 35.47
CA VAL A 298 -9.98 7.52 34.52
C VAL A 298 -9.75 8.20 33.17
N GLY A 299 -9.72 7.41 32.10
CA GLY A 299 -9.75 7.86 30.71
C GLY A 299 -10.64 6.96 29.86
N ALA A 300 -11.00 7.41 28.66
CA ALA A 300 -11.81 6.57 27.77
C ALA A 300 -11.01 5.40 27.18
N LEU A 301 -9.86 5.74 26.59
CA LEU A 301 -8.97 4.77 25.99
C LEU A 301 -8.06 4.15 27.05
N ILE A 302 -7.38 4.97 27.84
CA ILE A 302 -6.41 4.51 28.84
C ILE A 302 -6.61 5.23 30.18
N GLY A 303 -6.60 4.47 31.28
CA GLY A 303 -6.50 5.04 32.62
C GLY A 303 -5.14 5.73 32.82
N LYS A 304 -4.07 4.93 32.98
CA LYS A 304 -2.69 5.39 33.15
C LYS A 304 -1.80 4.94 31.98
N SER A 305 -1.04 5.86 31.38
CA SER A 305 -0.11 5.55 30.28
C SER A 305 1.35 5.90 30.61
N ASP A 306 2.22 4.92 30.36
CA ASP A 306 3.68 5.01 30.35
C ASP A 306 4.25 4.71 28.93
N GLY A 307 3.40 4.53 27.91
CA GLY A 307 3.78 4.15 26.54
C GLY A 307 3.29 5.11 25.45
N ASP A 308 3.44 4.73 24.18
CA ASP A 308 3.08 5.56 23.03
C ASP A 308 1.61 5.38 22.62
N ILE A 309 0.96 6.48 22.29
CA ILE A 309 -0.43 6.55 21.80
C ILE A 309 -0.43 7.38 20.51
N GLU A 310 -0.80 6.78 19.38
CA GLU A 310 -0.72 7.44 18.06
C GLU A 310 -2.00 7.31 17.25
N ASP A 311 -2.46 8.40 16.64
CA ASP A 311 -3.60 8.37 15.72
C ASP A 311 -4.87 7.77 16.37
N CYS A 312 -5.16 8.04 17.64
CA CYS A 312 -6.30 7.47 18.37
C CYS A 312 -7.43 8.49 18.56
N ALA A 313 -8.68 8.01 18.59
CA ALA A 313 -9.84 8.88 18.63
C ALA A 313 -10.97 8.36 19.53
N VAL A 314 -11.66 9.30 20.18
CA VAL A 314 -12.97 9.05 20.82
C VAL A 314 -14.00 9.95 20.17
N ILE A 315 -14.98 9.36 19.48
CA ILE A 315 -15.89 10.07 18.56
C ILE A 315 -17.13 10.61 19.27
N SER A 316 -17.56 9.94 20.34
CA SER A 316 -18.73 10.33 21.13
C SER A 316 -18.79 9.53 22.42
N GLY A 317 -19.60 10.00 23.37
CA GLY A 317 -19.85 9.32 24.63
C GLY A 317 -19.50 10.17 25.85
N THR A 318 -19.56 9.54 27.01
CA THR A 318 -19.35 10.20 28.30
C THR A 318 -18.30 9.47 29.15
N VAL A 319 -17.42 10.23 29.77
CA VAL A 319 -16.48 9.77 30.81
C VAL A 319 -16.85 10.46 32.12
N LYS A 320 -17.46 9.72 33.04
CA LYS A 320 -17.92 10.22 34.33
C LYS A 320 -17.12 9.61 35.47
N ASN A 321 -16.49 10.44 36.28
CA ASN A 321 -15.86 10.06 37.55
C ASN A 321 -16.51 10.80 38.72
N ASP A 322 -17.44 10.15 39.43
CA ASP A 322 -18.14 10.74 40.58
C ASP A 322 -17.63 10.22 41.93
N GLY A 323 -16.47 9.57 41.93
CA GLY A 323 -15.80 9.10 43.15
C GLY A 323 -15.31 10.23 44.04
N SER A 324 -15.38 10.04 45.35
CA SER A 324 -14.74 10.96 46.32
C SER A 324 -13.21 10.98 46.19
N SER A 325 -12.63 9.95 45.56
CA SER A 325 -11.20 9.79 45.32
C SER A 325 -10.77 10.17 43.90
N ALA A 326 -11.65 10.81 43.11
CA ALA A 326 -11.34 11.23 41.75
C ALA A 326 -10.11 12.15 41.72
N GLY A 327 -9.01 11.67 41.12
CA GLY A 327 -7.74 12.39 41.05
C GLY A 327 -7.49 12.99 39.68
N HIS A 328 -7.64 12.18 38.63
CA HIS A 328 -7.24 12.47 37.25
C HIS A 328 -8.29 11.89 36.28
N THR A 329 -9.02 12.76 35.58
CA THR A 329 -10.04 12.36 34.61
C THR A 329 -9.79 13.00 33.26
N GLY A 330 -9.72 12.22 32.19
CA GLY A 330 -9.50 12.72 30.82
C GLY A 330 -10.45 12.08 29.80
N GLY A 331 -10.76 12.82 28.73
CA GLY A 331 -11.60 12.32 27.64
C GLY A 331 -10.94 11.24 26.77
N LEU A 332 -9.60 11.12 26.79
CA LEU A 332 -8.84 10.03 26.15
C LEU A 332 -8.01 9.27 27.19
N VAL A 333 -7.18 9.99 27.97
CA VAL A 333 -6.24 9.41 28.94
C VAL A 333 -6.43 10.05 30.32
N GLY A 334 -6.50 9.26 31.38
CA GLY A 334 -6.58 9.78 32.74
C GLY A 334 -5.27 10.45 33.19
N TYR A 335 -4.18 9.69 33.16
CA TYR A 335 -2.86 10.11 33.63
C TYR A 335 -1.75 9.66 32.67
N GLN A 336 -0.97 10.59 32.14
CA GLN A 336 0.21 10.31 31.32
C GLN A 336 1.48 10.57 32.13
N ASN A 337 2.31 9.54 32.25
CA ASN A 337 3.58 9.59 32.97
C ASN A 337 4.80 9.63 32.05
N ALA A 338 4.73 8.94 30.91
CA ALA A 338 5.81 8.83 29.92
C ALA A 338 5.22 8.63 28.51
N GLY A 339 6.08 8.37 27.52
CA GLY A 339 5.68 8.16 26.12
C GLY A 339 5.13 9.41 25.44
N LYS A 340 4.65 9.27 24.20
CA LYS A 340 4.01 10.36 23.45
C LYS A 340 2.54 10.07 23.18
N ILE A 341 1.69 11.11 23.24
CA ILE A 341 0.35 11.11 22.66
C ILE A 341 0.39 11.98 21.41
N LEU A 342 0.12 11.40 20.26
CA LEU A 342 0.37 12.01 18.97
C LEU A 342 -0.85 11.89 18.06
N ARG A 343 -1.22 12.99 17.41
CA ARG A 343 -2.27 13.04 16.38
C ARG A 343 -3.59 12.40 16.79
N SER A 344 -3.99 12.62 18.03
CA SER A 344 -5.12 11.95 18.67
C SER A 344 -6.16 12.96 19.14
N TYR A 345 -7.43 12.56 19.23
CA TYR A 345 -8.50 13.51 19.57
C TYR A 345 -9.66 12.89 20.36
N SER A 346 -10.40 13.72 21.10
CA SER A 346 -11.58 13.27 21.86
C SER A 346 -12.75 14.23 21.78
N HIS A 347 -13.93 13.67 21.48
CA HIS A 347 -15.23 14.33 21.51
C HIS A 347 -16.07 13.93 22.73
N ALA A 348 -15.51 13.15 23.66
CA ALA A 348 -16.24 12.68 24.84
C ALA A 348 -16.52 13.80 25.84
N ASP A 349 -17.73 13.85 26.36
CA ASP A 349 -18.09 14.74 27.47
C ASP A 349 -17.51 14.18 28.78
N VAL A 350 -16.75 15.02 29.49
CA VAL A 350 -16.02 14.63 30.70
C VAL A 350 -16.68 15.27 31.92
N MET A 351 -17.02 14.44 32.91
CA MET A 351 -17.63 14.87 34.16
C MET A 351 -16.82 14.33 35.33
N SER A 352 -16.37 15.20 36.24
CA SER A 352 -15.55 14.76 37.37
C SER A 352 -15.84 15.51 38.67
N THR A 353 -15.78 14.81 39.79
CA THR A 353 -15.70 15.39 41.15
C THR A 353 -14.25 15.72 41.57
N GLY A 354 -13.26 15.30 40.78
CA GLY A 354 -11.84 15.40 41.09
C GLY A 354 -11.21 16.73 40.73
N ASN A 355 -9.98 16.98 41.19
CA ASN A 355 -9.34 18.28 40.98
C ASN A 355 -8.67 18.43 39.60
N ASN A 356 -8.17 17.35 38.99
CA ASN A 356 -7.50 17.39 37.68
C ASN A 356 -8.39 16.74 36.62
N CYS A 357 -9.08 17.57 35.84
CA CYS A 357 -10.01 17.11 34.82
C CYS A 357 -9.70 17.81 33.50
N GLY A 358 -9.48 17.04 32.43
CA GLY A 358 -9.20 17.57 31.10
C GLY A 358 -10.15 17.01 30.05
N GLY A 359 -10.55 17.82 29.07
CA GLY A 359 -11.32 17.33 27.93
C GLY A 359 -10.59 16.27 27.09
N PHE A 360 -9.26 16.19 27.21
CA PHE A 360 -8.41 15.20 26.55
C PHE A 360 -7.61 14.36 27.55
N VAL A 361 -6.77 15.00 28.38
CA VAL A 361 -5.93 14.32 29.38
C VAL A 361 -6.16 14.89 30.77
N GLY A 362 -6.35 14.04 31.78
CA GLY A 362 -6.50 14.52 33.17
C GLY A 362 -5.22 15.15 33.69
N SER A 363 -4.08 14.45 33.59
CA SER A 363 -2.76 14.99 33.95
C SER A 363 -1.62 14.47 33.08
N VAL A 364 -0.67 15.35 32.77
CA VAL A 364 0.56 15.03 32.02
C VAL A 364 1.76 15.34 32.91
N THR A 365 2.38 14.32 33.49
CA THR A 365 3.54 14.49 34.40
C THR A 365 4.87 14.17 33.75
N GLY A 366 4.87 13.52 32.58
CA GLY A 366 6.05 13.31 31.75
C GLY A 366 5.64 12.94 30.33
N GLY A 367 6.62 12.81 29.42
CA GLY A 367 6.35 12.58 28.01
C GLY A 367 5.89 13.83 27.24
N SER A 368 5.25 13.61 26.10
CA SER A 368 4.73 14.69 25.24
C SER A 368 3.31 14.43 24.74
N VAL A 369 2.56 15.51 24.54
CA VAL A 369 1.25 15.53 23.88
C VAL A 369 1.35 16.51 22.70
N PHE A 370 1.19 16.00 21.48
CA PHE A 370 1.46 16.75 20.26
C PHE A 370 0.41 16.53 19.17
N GLU A 371 0.01 17.62 18.51
CA GLU A 371 -0.99 17.61 17.42
C GLU A 371 -2.32 16.96 17.81
N CYS A 372 -2.83 17.29 19.00
CA CYS A 372 -4.05 16.67 19.53
C CYS A 372 -5.17 17.68 19.73
N PHE A 373 -6.43 17.23 19.83
CA PHE A 373 -7.51 18.15 20.17
C PHE A 373 -8.68 17.52 20.93
N SER A 374 -9.44 18.34 21.65
CA SER A 374 -10.71 17.94 22.28
C SER A 374 -11.88 18.85 21.88
N THR A 375 -13.08 18.28 21.84
CA THR A 375 -14.30 19.09 21.68
C THR A 375 -15.39 18.78 22.69
N GLY A 376 -15.21 17.78 23.55
CA GLY A 376 -16.19 17.48 24.59
C GLY A 376 -16.30 18.59 25.63
N SER A 377 -17.44 18.65 26.30
CA SER A 377 -17.63 19.51 27.47
C SER A 377 -16.86 18.97 28.67
N VAL A 378 -16.36 19.87 29.52
CA VAL A 378 -15.79 19.52 30.83
C VAL A 378 -16.68 20.09 31.92
N THR A 379 -17.19 19.21 32.79
CA THR A 379 -18.16 19.55 33.84
C THR A 379 -17.66 19.14 35.21
N ASP A 380 -17.58 20.11 36.12
CA ASP A 380 -17.38 19.87 37.55
C ASP A 380 -18.69 19.39 38.19
N LEU A 381 -18.67 18.20 38.78
CA LEU A 381 -19.81 17.62 39.48
C LEU A 381 -19.94 18.10 40.94
N THR A 382 -19.00 18.91 41.43
CA THR A 382 -19.04 19.48 42.78
C THR A 382 -19.75 20.84 42.78
N VAL A 383 -20.72 21.03 43.68
CA VAL A 383 -21.54 22.25 43.74
C VAL A 383 -20.81 23.44 44.41
N ALA A 384 -19.58 23.24 44.90
CA ALA A 384 -18.97 24.15 45.88
C ALA A 384 -17.45 24.37 45.76
N LYS A 385 -16.77 23.80 44.76
CA LYS A 385 -15.34 24.05 44.56
C LYS A 385 -15.13 24.74 43.24
N ASN A 386 -14.39 25.85 43.25
CA ASN A 386 -13.67 26.29 42.06
C ASN A 386 -12.57 25.25 41.83
N ALA A 387 -12.89 24.07 41.28
CA ALA A 387 -11.89 23.04 41.03
C ALA A 387 -10.74 23.67 40.25
N SER A 388 -9.53 23.57 40.81
CA SER A 388 -8.42 24.44 40.42
C SER A 388 -7.89 24.11 39.03
N ASN A 389 -8.07 22.87 38.56
CA ASN A 389 -7.43 22.31 37.37
C ASN A 389 -8.44 21.58 36.47
N HIS A 390 -9.58 22.22 36.17
CA HIS A 390 -10.53 21.77 35.13
C HIS A 390 -10.23 22.52 33.83
N GLY A 391 -9.60 21.83 32.89
CA GLY A 391 -9.09 22.36 31.65
C GLY A 391 -9.85 21.85 30.43
N GLY A 392 -10.08 22.71 29.44
CA GLY A 392 -10.74 22.29 28.19
C GLY A 392 -9.97 21.23 27.41
N PHE A 393 -8.64 21.15 27.57
CA PHE A 393 -7.78 20.12 26.98
C PHE A 393 -7.06 19.27 28.04
N VAL A 394 -6.06 19.82 28.75
CA VAL A 394 -5.40 19.15 29.90
C VAL A 394 -5.79 19.79 31.23
N GLY A 395 -6.08 18.96 32.24
CA GLY A 395 -6.35 19.44 33.61
C GLY A 395 -5.09 19.98 34.30
N TYR A 396 -4.05 19.14 34.43
CA TYR A 396 -2.78 19.52 35.07
C TYR A 396 -1.55 19.08 34.24
N VAL A 397 -0.55 19.96 34.12
CA VAL A 397 0.74 19.66 33.48
C VAL A 397 1.85 19.80 34.53
N GLY A 398 2.58 18.70 34.75
CA GLY A 398 3.78 18.63 35.57
C GLY A 398 5.03 18.84 34.73
N SER A 399 5.93 17.85 34.67
CA SER A 399 7.18 17.92 33.88
C SER A 399 7.05 17.48 32.41
N GLY A 400 5.85 17.12 31.95
CA GLY A 400 5.62 16.78 30.53
C GLY A 400 5.47 18.03 29.64
N SER A 401 5.19 17.80 28.35
CA SER A 401 5.03 18.87 27.36
C SER A 401 3.73 18.74 26.58
N VAL A 402 3.08 19.87 26.31
CA VAL A 402 1.88 19.97 25.47
C VAL A 402 2.14 21.01 24.39
N SER A 403 2.04 20.63 23.11
CA SER A 403 2.26 21.56 22.00
C SER A 403 1.39 21.24 20.78
N ASN A 404 1.03 22.26 19.99
CA ASN A 404 0.09 22.15 18.87
C ASN A 404 -1.21 21.41 19.26
N CYS A 405 -1.73 21.71 20.45
CA CYS A 405 -2.93 21.08 20.98
C CYS A 405 -4.05 22.09 21.18
N TYR A 406 -5.29 21.67 20.92
CA TYR A 406 -6.44 22.58 20.80
C TYR A 406 -7.67 22.07 21.53
N TYR A 407 -8.54 22.97 21.98
CA TYR A 407 -9.86 22.60 22.49
C TYR A 407 -10.95 23.55 22.08
N ASN A 408 -12.17 23.01 22.04
CA ASN A 408 -13.36 23.79 21.74
C ASN A 408 -13.84 24.57 22.97
N LEU A 409 -13.62 25.90 22.94
CA LEU A 409 -14.00 26.82 24.01
C LEU A 409 -15.52 26.92 24.17
N THR A 410 -16.28 26.83 23.07
CA THR A 410 -17.73 27.09 23.08
C THR A 410 -18.55 26.03 23.81
N LYS A 411 -17.96 24.86 24.05
CA LYS A 411 -18.59 23.72 24.75
C LYS A 411 -18.18 23.61 26.22
N GLN A 412 -17.33 24.52 26.71
CA GLN A 412 -16.88 24.49 28.10
C GLN A 412 -17.89 25.17 29.02
N SER A 413 -18.15 24.59 30.18
CA SER A 413 -19.11 25.08 31.18
C SER A 413 -18.62 26.29 31.99
N GLY A 414 -17.79 27.16 31.39
CA GLY A 414 -17.24 28.36 32.02
C GLY A 414 -15.95 28.18 32.83
N ILE A 415 -15.36 26.97 32.84
CA ILE A 415 -14.09 26.68 33.54
C ILE A 415 -13.01 26.38 32.49
N ALA A 416 -12.28 27.40 32.07
CA ALA A 416 -11.21 27.29 31.07
C ALA A 416 -9.84 27.55 31.72
N LYS A 417 -9.37 26.60 32.53
CA LYS A 417 -8.00 26.60 33.05
C LYS A 417 -7.33 25.28 32.67
N GLY A 418 -6.76 25.24 31.47
CA GLY A 418 -6.03 24.07 30.98
C GLY A 418 -5.01 24.46 29.92
N ASP A 419 -3.94 23.66 29.82
CA ASP A 419 -2.92 23.81 28.78
C ASP A 419 -3.49 23.43 27.41
N GLY A 420 -3.03 24.06 26.33
CA GLY A 420 -3.61 23.98 24.98
C GLY A 420 -4.28 25.27 24.49
N THR A 421 -4.45 25.40 23.18
CA THR A 421 -5.00 26.60 22.52
C THR A 421 -6.52 26.51 22.41
N ALA A 422 -7.22 27.49 22.98
CA ALA A 422 -8.67 27.60 22.87
C ALA A 422 -9.08 28.06 21.47
N LEU A 423 -10.03 27.36 20.85
CA LEU A 423 -10.63 27.74 19.56
C LEU A 423 -12.15 27.67 19.65
N ASN A 424 -12.82 28.49 18.86
CA ASN A 424 -14.28 28.50 18.77
C ASN A 424 -14.77 27.35 17.88
N GLU A 425 -16.04 26.97 17.96
CA GLU A 425 -16.63 25.90 17.11
C GLU A 425 -16.33 26.08 15.61
N SER A 426 -16.40 27.32 15.11
CA SER A 426 -16.14 27.61 13.70
C SER A 426 -14.65 27.55 13.33
N GLU A 427 -13.75 27.77 14.28
CA GLU A 427 -12.29 27.72 14.05
C GLU A 427 -11.79 26.29 14.14
N MET A 428 -12.37 25.49 15.03
CA MET A 428 -12.08 24.06 15.14
C MET A 428 -12.35 23.27 13.84
N LYS A 429 -13.08 23.87 12.90
CA LYS A 429 -13.46 23.28 11.60
C LYS A 429 -12.72 23.91 10.42
N LYS A 430 -11.66 24.69 10.67
CA LYS A 430 -10.86 25.36 9.64
C LYS A 430 -9.42 24.85 9.66
N ALA A 431 -8.93 24.36 8.51
CA ALA A 431 -7.56 23.90 8.39
C ALA A 431 -6.51 24.96 8.75
N SER A 432 -6.78 26.22 8.41
CA SER A 432 -5.90 27.36 8.74
C SER A 432 -5.73 27.63 10.24
N SER A 433 -6.56 27.04 11.09
CA SER A 433 -6.46 27.19 12.54
C SER A 433 -5.40 26.28 13.17
N TYR A 434 -4.84 25.34 12.39
CA TYR A 434 -3.88 24.36 12.85
C TYR A 434 -2.60 24.39 11.97
N PRO A 435 -1.42 24.14 12.55
CA PRO A 435 -0.18 23.91 11.79
C PRO A 435 -0.04 22.43 11.36
N PHE A 436 -1.15 21.70 11.26
CA PHE A 436 -1.15 20.25 10.99
C PHE A 436 -0.76 19.94 9.54
N ASP A 437 -0.21 18.75 9.33
CA ASP A 437 0.05 18.23 7.98
C ASP A 437 -1.21 17.60 7.37
N TYR A 438 -1.86 18.37 6.49
CA TYR A 438 -3.07 17.96 5.77
C TYR A 438 -2.81 17.13 4.49
N GLN A 439 -1.54 16.96 4.10
CA GLN A 439 -1.16 16.06 3.01
C GLN A 439 -0.95 14.63 3.52
N ASN A 440 -0.35 14.47 4.71
CA ASN A 440 0.03 13.16 5.24
C ASN A 440 -0.90 12.59 6.31
N PHE A 441 -1.44 13.42 7.21
CA PHE A 441 -2.05 12.89 8.42
C PHE A 441 -3.47 13.34 8.62
N TRP A 442 -3.77 14.60 8.31
CA TRP A 442 -5.06 15.20 8.61
C TRP A 442 -5.86 15.50 7.36
N TYR A 443 -7.18 15.52 7.51
CA TYR A 443 -8.11 16.00 6.51
C TYR A 443 -9.20 16.82 7.18
N ILE A 444 -9.55 17.95 6.58
CA ILE A 444 -10.74 18.75 6.90
C ILE A 444 -11.45 18.98 5.58
N GLY A 445 -12.70 18.55 5.48
CA GLY A 445 -13.49 18.66 4.26
C GLY A 445 -14.98 18.52 4.52
N ASP A 446 -15.65 17.59 3.84
CA ASP A 446 -17.11 17.37 3.94
C ASP A 446 -17.54 17.26 5.41
N TYR A 447 -18.62 17.97 5.77
CA TYR A 447 -19.23 17.95 7.10
C TYR A 447 -19.60 16.54 7.59
N LYS A 448 -19.73 15.56 6.69
CA LYS A 448 -19.96 14.14 7.03
C LYS A 448 -18.74 13.48 7.67
N VAL A 449 -17.53 13.93 7.33
CA VAL A 449 -16.28 13.40 7.89
C VAL A 449 -16.01 14.09 9.22
N ASN A 450 -15.98 13.31 10.30
CA ASN A 450 -15.81 13.77 11.69
C ASN A 450 -16.57 15.08 12.04
N LYS A 451 -17.80 15.24 11.55
CA LYS A 451 -18.64 16.44 11.77
C LYS A 451 -17.99 17.76 11.32
N GLY A 452 -17.05 17.71 10.37
CA GLY A 452 -16.28 18.84 9.85
C GLY A 452 -15.05 19.22 10.68
N TYR A 453 -14.76 18.52 11.78
CA TYR A 453 -13.49 18.66 12.51
C TYR A 453 -12.35 17.92 11.78
N PRO A 454 -11.07 18.22 12.07
CA PRO A 454 -9.96 17.44 11.56
C PRO A 454 -10.15 15.94 11.82
N GLU A 455 -9.95 15.15 10.78
CA GLU A 455 -10.00 13.69 10.82
C GLU A 455 -8.65 13.13 10.37
N ASN A 456 -8.19 12.07 11.02
CA ASN A 456 -6.98 11.39 10.58
C ASN A 456 -7.27 10.67 9.26
N ARG A 457 -6.46 10.90 8.22
CA ARG A 457 -6.65 10.31 6.90
C ARG A 457 -6.70 8.77 6.92
N LYS A 458 -6.08 8.13 7.92
CA LYS A 458 -6.12 6.66 8.10
C LYS A 458 -7.47 6.13 8.59
N PHE A 459 -8.34 7.00 9.14
CA PHE A 459 -9.70 6.65 9.54
C PHE A 459 -10.73 6.82 8.42
N ILE A 460 -10.33 7.43 7.30
CA ILE A 460 -11.23 7.69 6.18
C ILE A 460 -11.18 6.49 5.23
N LYS A 461 -12.26 5.70 5.27
CA LYS A 461 -12.45 4.52 4.41
C LYS A 461 -12.93 4.96 3.02
N TYR A 462 -12.52 4.22 1.99
CA TYR A 462 -13.09 4.39 0.65
C TYR A 462 -14.59 4.08 0.65
N LYS A 463 -15.34 4.78 -0.19
CA LYS A 463 -16.80 4.61 -0.29
C LYS A 463 -17.21 3.24 -0.84
N LYS A 464 -16.39 2.65 -1.70
CA LYS A 464 -16.62 1.35 -2.36
C LYS A 464 -15.30 0.56 -2.46
N GLY A 465 -15.42 -0.76 -2.45
CA GLY A 465 -14.29 -1.68 -2.45
C GLY A 465 -13.78 -2.01 -1.06
N LYS A 466 -13.10 -3.16 -0.94
CA LYS A 466 -12.44 -3.63 0.29
C LYS A 466 -10.90 -3.54 0.21
N GLY A 467 -10.36 -3.16 -0.94
CA GLY A 467 -8.93 -3.06 -1.18
C GLY A 467 -8.26 -4.42 -1.36
N THR A 468 -9.03 -5.49 -1.62
CA THR A 468 -8.52 -6.80 -2.02
C THR A 468 -8.35 -6.86 -3.55
N SER A 469 -7.60 -7.82 -4.06
CA SER A 469 -7.37 -7.96 -5.51
C SER A 469 -8.65 -8.22 -6.30
N THR A 470 -9.66 -8.85 -5.67
CA THR A 470 -10.97 -9.14 -6.26
C THR A 470 -12.03 -8.06 -6.01
N ASP A 471 -11.82 -7.18 -5.03
CA ASP A 471 -12.73 -6.09 -4.65
C ASP A 471 -11.91 -4.83 -4.30
N PRO A 472 -11.26 -4.20 -5.31
CA PRO A 472 -10.34 -3.08 -5.11
C PRO A 472 -11.07 -1.83 -4.63
N PHE A 473 -10.37 -0.95 -3.92
CA PHE A 473 -10.89 0.36 -3.58
C PHE A 473 -11.13 1.20 -4.85
N LEU A 474 -12.31 1.80 -4.97
CA LEU A 474 -12.69 2.56 -6.15
C LEU A 474 -12.36 4.05 -5.99
N ILE A 475 -11.70 4.63 -6.99
CA ILE A 475 -11.22 6.01 -7.02
C ILE A 475 -12.10 6.83 -7.97
N TYR A 476 -12.83 7.82 -7.43
CA TYR A 476 -13.75 8.66 -8.20
C TYR A 476 -13.29 10.11 -8.35
N ASN A 477 -12.41 10.59 -7.48
CA ASN A 477 -12.01 11.99 -7.40
C ASN A 477 -10.57 12.15 -6.88
N GLN A 478 -10.06 13.39 -6.87
CA GLN A 478 -8.72 13.71 -6.40
C GLN A 478 -8.46 13.26 -4.95
N PHE A 479 -9.44 13.43 -4.05
CA PHE A 479 -9.26 13.03 -2.65
C PHE A 479 -9.09 11.50 -2.53
N ASP A 480 -9.90 10.71 -3.22
CA ASP A 480 -9.73 9.25 -3.27
C ASP A 480 -8.34 8.88 -3.80
N LEU A 481 -7.84 9.57 -4.83
CA LEU A 481 -6.51 9.32 -5.39
C LEU A 481 -5.40 9.68 -4.41
N GLU A 482 -5.56 10.75 -3.65
CA GLU A 482 -4.63 11.12 -2.57
C GLU A 482 -4.62 10.06 -1.46
N GLN A 483 -5.74 9.42 -1.16
CA GLN A 483 -5.83 8.43 -0.08
C GLN A 483 -5.02 7.16 -0.35
N VAL A 484 -4.65 6.86 -1.61
CA VAL A 484 -3.90 5.65 -2.00
C VAL A 484 -2.63 5.48 -1.17
N ARG A 485 -1.92 6.58 -0.87
CA ARG A 485 -0.68 6.58 -0.08
C ARG A 485 -0.82 6.02 1.34
N HIS A 486 -2.04 6.00 1.90
CA HIS A 486 -2.30 5.50 3.25
C HIS A 486 -2.63 4.02 3.30
N PHE A 487 -2.76 3.39 2.13
CA PHE A 487 -3.14 1.99 1.96
C PHE A 487 -2.24 1.32 0.90
N ALA A 488 -0.92 1.57 0.96
CA ALA A 488 0.05 1.25 -0.09
C ALA A 488 0.16 -0.25 -0.46
N ASN A 489 -0.31 -1.14 0.41
CA ASN A 489 -0.37 -2.59 0.19
C ASN A 489 -1.74 -3.10 -0.30
N LYS A 490 -2.67 -2.20 -0.66
CA LYS A 490 -4.03 -2.52 -1.12
C LYS A 490 -4.19 -2.37 -2.63
N HIS A 491 -5.30 -2.85 -3.16
CA HIS A 491 -5.60 -2.77 -4.58
C HIS A 491 -6.64 -1.68 -4.87
N PHE A 492 -6.47 -0.96 -5.98
CA PHE A 492 -7.23 0.22 -6.36
C PHE A 492 -7.64 0.17 -7.83
N ARG A 493 -8.81 0.74 -8.13
CA ARG A 493 -9.28 0.94 -9.50
C ARG A 493 -9.88 2.33 -9.70
N MET A 494 -9.48 3.05 -10.75
CA MET A 494 -10.10 4.32 -11.13
C MET A 494 -11.43 4.11 -11.85
N GLU A 495 -12.39 4.99 -11.56
CA GLU A 495 -13.71 5.00 -12.21
C GLU A 495 -13.90 6.22 -13.10
N ASN A 496 -13.23 7.32 -12.77
CA ASN A 496 -13.32 8.58 -13.50
C ASN A 496 -11.95 9.06 -13.96
N ASP A 497 -11.93 9.91 -14.98
CA ASP A 497 -10.81 10.80 -15.20
C ASP A 497 -10.71 11.80 -14.03
N ILE A 498 -9.50 12.07 -13.57
CA ILE A 498 -9.25 12.92 -12.40
C ILE A 498 -8.36 14.07 -12.85
N VAL A 499 -8.88 15.28 -12.77
CA VAL A 499 -8.11 16.50 -13.00
C VAL A 499 -7.67 17.06 -11.67
N LEU A 500 -6.36 17.16 -11.47
CA LEU A 500 -5.77 17.63 -10.22
C LEU A 500 -5.80 19.16 -10.18
N ASP A 501 -6.32 19.70 -9.08
CA ASP A 501 -6.37 21.14 -8.82
C ASP A 501 -5.52 21.48 -7.60
N TYR A 502 -4.24 21.77 -7.85
CA TYR A 502 -3.30 22.22 -6.83
C TYR A 502 -2.96 23.71 -7.01
N PRO A 503 -2.88 24.48 -5.92
CA PRO A 503 -2.36 25.84 -6.00
C PRO A 503 -0.88 25.79 -6.39
N LYS A 504 -0.50 26.55 -7.43
CA LYS A 504 0.89 26.64 -7.94
C LYS A 504 1.86 27.43 -7.05
N THR A 505 1.56 27.53 -5.75
CA THR A 505 2.35 28.26 -4.74
C THR A 505 2.95 27.34 -3.67
N GLY A 506 2.68 26.03 -3.73
CA GLY A 506 3.14 25.03 -2.76
C GLY A 506 3.87 23.86 -3.43
N PRO A 507 4.18 22.79 -2.68
CA PRO A 507 4.93 21.64 -3.22
C PRO A 507 4.09 20.73 -4.14
N GLY A 508 2.78 20.96 -4.24
CA GLY A 508 1.87 20.18 -5.07
C GLY A 508 1.68 18.75 -4.59
N TRP A 509 1.55 17.83 -5.54
CA TRP A 509 1.39 16.39 -5.32
C TRP A 509 2.46 15.87 -4.36
N LEU A 510 2.02 15.06 -3.40
CA LEU A 510 2.91 14.24 -2.61
C LEU A 510 2.99 12.87 -3.31
N PRO A 511 4.17 12.33 -3.63
CA PRO A 511 4.27 10.99 -4.22
C PRO A 511 3.60 9.90 -3.35
N ILE A 512 2.97 8.91 -3.99
CA ILE A 512 2.47 7.70 -3.31
C ILE A 512 3.67 6.84 -2.94
N GLY A 513 3.72 6.37 -1.69
CA GLY A 513 4.91 5.73 -1.16
C GLY A 513 5.95 6.72 -0.59
N ARG A 514 5.50 7.94 -0.25
CA ARG A 514 6.30 8.95 0.46
C ARG A 514 5.73 9.25 1.83
N GLY A 515 6.62 9.61 2.76
CA GLY A 515 6.25 10.56 3.82
C GLY A 515 5.61 9.97 5.07
N MET A 516 5.61 8.64 5.18
CA MET A 516 5.41 7.99 6.46
C MET A 516 6.85 7.60 6.86
N SER A 517 7.42 7.98 7.99
CA SER A 517 8.65 7.32 8.50
C SER A 517 8.54 6.91 9.97
N ASN A 518 8.30 5.62 10.24
CA ASN A 518 8.42 4.92 11.53
C ASN A 518 8.94 3.52 11.18
N TYR A 519 10.10 3.48 10.50
CA TYR A 519 10.92 2.25 10.41
C TYR A 519 11.13 1.60 11.80
N ASN A 520 10.97 2.37 12.90
CA ASN A 520 11.18 1.93 14.27
C ASN A 520 9.98 1.23 14.95
N ASN A 521 8.78 1.18 14.33
CA ASN A 521 7.59 0.58 14.97
C ASN A 521 7.04 -0.63 14.19
N GLY A 522 7.82 -1.16 13.24
CA GLY A 522 7.64 -2.51 12.70
C GLY A 522 6.44 -2.78 11.78
N TRP A 523 5.68 -1.76 11.36
CA TRP A 523 4.39 -2.02 10.70
C TRP A 523 4.01 -1.10 9.56
N TRP A 524 4.92 -0.73 8.66
CA TRP A 524 4.55 -0.19 7.35
C TRP A 524 5.77 0.00 6.46
N ALA A 525 5.70 -0.53 5.24
CA ALA A 525 6.58 -0.13 4.16
C ALA A 525 6.03 1.17 3.55
N ASN A 526 6.94 2.11 3.30
CA ASN A 526 6.68 3.32 2.50
C ASN A 526 6.53 3.00 1.03
N ILE A 527 6.53 1.74 0.64
CA ILE A 527 6.64 1.34 -0.74
C ILE A 527 5.24 0.88 -1.18
N PHE A 528 4.86 1.24 -2.39
CA PHE A 528 3.62 0.71 -2.94
C PHE A 528 3.86 -0.75 -3.35
N GLU A 529 3.04 -1.65 -2.81
CA GLU A 529 3.14 -3.11 -2.98
C GLU A 529 1.86 -3.69 -3.60
N GLY A 530 0.80 -2.87 -3.68
CA GLY A 530 -0.50 -3.27 -4.19
C GLY A 530 -0.65 -3.20 -5.71
N THR A 531 -1.90 -3.10 -6.16
CA THR A 531 -2.24 -2.86 -7.57
C THR A 531 -2.94 -1.53 -7.74
N PHE A 532 -2.48 -0.70 -8.66
CA PHE A 532 -3.19 0.48 -9.12
C PHE A 532 -3.65 0.27 -10.57
N ASP A 533 -4.94 0.05 -10.76
CA ASP A 533 -5.54 -0.08 -12.09
C ASP A 533 -6.26 1.22 -12.47
N GLY A 534 -5.70 1.94 -13.42
CA GLY A 534 -6.29 3.15 -13.95
C GLY A 534 -7.55 2.94 -14.77
N ASN A 535 -7.91 1.70 -15.12
CA ASN A 535 -9.13 1.36 -15.87
C ASN A 535 -9.31 2.19 -17.16
N ASN A 536 -8.19 2.44 -17.84
CA ASN A 536 -8.07 3.29 -19.03
C ASN A 536 -8.50 4.76 -18.84
N LYS A 537 -8.55 5.25 -17.59
CA LYS A 537 -8.84 6.65 -17.24
C LYS A 537 -7.56 7.50 -17.27
N ALA A 538 -7.73 8.80 -17.09
CA ALA A 538 -6.61 9.73 -17.03
C ALA A 538 -6.49 10.51 -15.72
N ILE A 539 -5.26 10.92 -15.46
CA ILE A 539 -4.89 11.87 -14.43
C ILE A 539 -4.36 13.12 -15.13
N GLY A 540 -5.07 14.24 -14.98
CA GLY A 540 -4.74 15.51 -15.61
C GLY A 540 -4.03 16.48 -14.65
N ASN A 541 -3.16 17.34 -15.18
CA ASN A 541 -2.57 18.48 -14.48
C ASN A 541 -1.72 18.11 -13.25
N LEU A 542 -0.86 17.10 -13.38
CA LEU A 542 0.01 16.70 -12.28
C LEU A 542 1.03 17.81 -11.97
N TYR A 543 0.85 18.49 -10.84
CA TYR A 543 1.74 19.55 -10.36
C TYR A 543 2.62 19.06 -9.21
N MET A 544 3.93 19.30 -9.30
CA MET A 544 4.87 18.97 -8.22
C MET A 544 6.08 19.92 -8.22
N TYR A 545 6.37 20.53 -7.07
CA TYR A 545 7.52 21.42 -6.92
C TYR A 545 8.38 20.98 -5.72
N ARG A 546 9.29 20.03 -5.96
CA ARG A 546 10.10 19.33 -4.94
C ARG A 546 11.54 19.11 -5.42
N ARG A 547 12.24 20.19 -5.78
CA ARG A 547 13.58 20.14 -6.42
C ARG A 547 14.67 19.35 -5.67
N SER A 548 14.59 19.28 -4.34
CA SER A 548 15.55 18.52 -3.53
C SER A 548 15.18 17.04 -3.34
N HIS A 549 14.04 16.61 -3.87
CA HIS A 549 13.50 15.28 -3.65
C HIS A 549 13.82 14.35 -4.82
N THR A 550 14.56 13.28 -4.55
CA THR A 550 14.85 12.21 -5.53
C THR A 550 13.72 11.18 -5.58
N ASN A 551 13.68 10.34 -6.61
CA ASN A 551 12.64 9.30 -6.78
C ASN A 551 11.22 9.89 -6.78
N ALA A 552 11.04 11.11 -7.27
CA ALA A 552 9.72 11.73 -7.29
C ALA A 552 8.93 11.26 -8.53
N GLY A 553 7.63 11.08 -8.35
CA GLY A 553 6.66 10.75 -9.40
C GLY A 553 5.24 10.73 -8.82
N LEU A 554 4.25 10.30 -9.61
CA LEU A 554 2.94 9.94 -9.06
C LEU A 554 3.12 8.93 -7.90
N PHE A 555 3.98 7.93 -8.13
CA PHE A 555 4.53 7.00 -7.15
C PHE A 555 6.02 7.29 -6.90
N GLU A 556 6.45 7.21 -5.64
CA GLU A 556 7.85 7.29 -5.25
C GLU A 556 8.57 5.98 -5.55
N GLN A 557 8.01 4.86 -5.07
CA GLN A 557 8.63 3.55 -5.22
C GLN A 557 7.59 2.43 -5.34
N LEU A 558 7.86 1.47 -6.23
CA LEU A 558 7.14 0.21 -6.39
C LEU A 558 8.07 -0.96 -5.99
N SER A 559 7.57 -1.92 -5.22
CA SER A 559 8.29 -3.16 -4.85
C SER A 559 7.31 -4.30 -4.55
N ASN A 560 7.82 -5.46 -4.14
CA ASN A 560 7.03 -6.63 -3.73
C ASN A 560 5.89 -6.98 -4.70
N TYR A 561 6.23 -7.13 -5.99
CA TYR A 561 5.29 -7.47 -7.07
C TYR A 561 4.19 -6.43 -7.32
N ALA A 562 4.39 -5.17 -6.93
CA ALA A 562 3.46 -4.10 -7.21
C ALA A 562 3.14 -3.95 -8.71
N ILE A 563 1.89 -3.64 -9.03
CA ILE A 563 1.42 -3.48 -10.41
C ILE A 563 0.75 -2.12 -10.57
N VAL A 564 1.25 -1.29 -11.47
CA VAL A 564 0.66 0.00 -11.85
C VAL A 564 0.29 -0.06 -13.32
N LYS A 565 -0.99 0.10 -13.68
CA LYS A 565 -1.44 -0.16 -15.05
C LYS A 565 -2.62 0.67 -15.53
N ASN A 566 -2.80 0.73 -16.85
CA ASN A 566 -4.01 1.19 -17.54
C ASN A 566 -4.44 2.65 -17.25
N PHE A 567 -3.55 3.63 -17.31
CA PHE A 567 -3.97 5.04 -17.29
C PHE A 567 -3.08 5.93 -18.15
N THR A 568 -3.57 7.13 -18.41
CA THR A 568 -2.80 8.20 -19.05
C THR A 568 -2.61 9.37 -18.10
N ILE A 569 -1.39 9.89 -17.97
CA ILE A 569 -1.14 11.22 -17.38
C ILE A 569 -1.15 12.24 -18.52
N ILE A 570 -1.95 13.30 -18.36
CA ILE A 570 -2.08 14.38 -19.35
C ILE A 570 -1.71 15.70 -18.71
N ASP A 571 -0.75 16.39 -19.33
CA ASP A 571 -0.22 17.66 -18.87
C ASP A 571 0.40 17.60 -17.46
N VAL A 572 1.62 18.11 -17.36
CA VAL A 572 2.38 18.10 -16.11
C VAL A 572 3.08 19.43 -15.90
N ASP A 573 3.28 19.78 -14.64
CA ASP A 573 4.09 20.92 -14.21
C ASP A 573 4.94 20.47 -13.01
N ILE A 574 6.05 19.82 -13.33
CA ILE A 574 6.88 19.04 -12.40
C ILE A 574 8.31 19.58 -12.39
N GLU A 575 8.79 19.94 -11.19
CA GLU A 575 10.18 20.28 -10.91
C GLU A 575 10.69 19.47 -9.70
N VAL A 576 11.57 18.49 -9.96
CA VAL A 576 11.96 17.45 -8.99
C VAL A 576 13.46 17.15 -9.02
N GLY A 577 13.98 16.48 -7.99
CA GLY A 577 15.37 16.04 -7.94
C GLY A 577 15.68 14.86 -8.88
N ASN A 578 16.93 14.41 -8.86
CA ASN A 578 17.42 13.29 -9.69
C ASN A 578 16.66 11.97 -9.42
N LYS A 579 16.83 10.96 -10.29
CA LYS A 579 16.18 9.65 -10.18
C LYS A 579 14.65 9.69 -10.24
N SER A 580 14.08 10.70 -10.87
CA SER A 580 12.64 10.91 -10.89
C SER A 580 12.01 10.50 -12.21
N GLY A 581 10.74 10.12 -12.17
CA GLY A 581 9.92 9.81 -13.35
C GLY A 581 8.51 10.35 -13.13
N ILE A 582 7.81 10.77 -14.19
CA ILE A 582 6.47 11.37 -14.03
C ILE A 582 5.51 10.39 -13.35
N VAL A 583 5.59 9.11 -13.71
CA VAL A 583 4.74 8.06 -13.15
C VAL A 583 5.38 7.47 -11.89
N VAL A 584 6.63 7.01 -11.98
CA VAL A 584 7.30 6.29 -10.90
C VAL A 584 8.71 6.83 -10.69
N GLY A 585 9.09 7.08 -9.45
CA GLY A 585 10.48 7.35 -9.09
C GLY A 585 11.38 6.13 -9.28
N LYS A 586 11.17 5.08 -8.46
CA LYS A 586 11.94 3.83 -8.48
C LYS A 586 11.05 2.59 -8.61
N MET A 587 11.46 1.64 -9.44
CA MET A 587 10.88 0.30 -9.51
C MET A 587 11.92 -0.75 -9.08
N GLU A 588 11.52 -1.69 -8.22
CA GLU A 588 12.30 -2.86 -7.80
C GLU A 588 11.37 -4.05 -7.46
N GLY A 589 11.93 -5.15 -6.94
CA GLY A 589 11.15 -6.26 -6.36
C GLY A 589 10.08 -6.86 -7.28
N ASN A 590 10.40 -7.15 -8.54
CA ASN A 590 9.47 -7.71 -9.54
C ASN A 590 8.24 -6.82 -9.85
N SER A 591 8.32 -5.52 -9.58
CA SER A 591 7.21 -4.59 -9.89
C SER A 591 7.03 -4.33 -11.38
N GLN A 592 5.80 -3.95 -11.76
CA GLN A 592 5.37 -3.86 -13.16
C GLN A 592 4.64 -2.55 -13.46
N LEU A 593 4.98 -1.93 -14.60
CA LEU A 593 4.30 -0.77 -15.18
C LEU A 593 3.74 -1.15 -16.56
N ILE A 594 2.42 -1.18 -16.71
CA ILE A 594 1.78 -1.78 -17.89
C ILE A 594 0.73 -0.85 -18.48
N ASN A 595 0.75 -0.61 -19.80
CA ASN A 595 -0.31 0.16 -20.46
C ASN A 595 -0.49 1.56 -19.85
N VAL A 596 0.63 2.24 -19.57
CA VAL A 596 0.65 3.60 -19.01
C VAL A 596 1.21 4.58 -20.03
N SER A 597 0.53 5.70 -20.20
CA SER A 597 0.92 6.75 -21.14
C SER A 597 1.14 8.10 -20.43
N VAL A 598 2.10 8.89 -20.92
CA VAL A 598 2.25 10.30 -20.56
C VAL A 598 2.19 11.12 -21.84
N ARG A 599 1.34 12.14 -21.88
CA ARG A 599 1.21 13.00 -23.06
C ARG A 599 0.94 14.46 -22.72
N MET A 600 1.27 15.32 -23.68
CA MET A 600 0.90 16.73 -23.67
C MET A 600 -0.44 16.94 -24.38
N PHE A 601 -1.28 17.81 -23.82
CA PHE A 601 -2.45 18.37 -24.49
C PHE A 601 -2.36 19.90 -24.58
N ASN A 602 -2.17 20.59 -23.45
CA ASN A 602 -2.09 22.06 -23.41
C ASN A 602 -0.72 22.57 -22.97
N SER A 603 -0.30 22.19 -21.77
CA SER A 603 0.90 22.73 -21.11
C SER A 603 1.69 21.60 -20.47
N PHE A 604 2.95 21.48 -20.86
CA PHE A 604 3.83 20.43 -20.36
C PHE A 604 5.16 21.02 -19.93
N ASN A 605 5.46 20.93 -18.65
CA ASN A 605 6.71 21.36 -18.04
C ASN A 605 7.22 20.23 -17.13
N TYR A 606 8.29 19.57 -17.54
CA TYR A 606 8.97 18.57 -16.71
C TYR A 606 10.47 18.86 -16.64
N LYS A 607 10.95 19.18 -15.44
CA LYS A 607 12.35 19.44 -15.14
C LYS A 607 12.83 18.54 -14.01
N ALA A 608 13.87 17.77 -14.28
CA ALA A 608 14.53 16.94 -13.29
C ALA A 608 15.94 17.49 -13.06
N PHE A 609 16.26 17.86 -11.82
CA PHE A 609 17.57 18.37 -11.45
C PHE A 609 18.55 17.20 -11.28
N ALA A 610 19.00 16.65 -12.40
CA ALA A 610 19.88 15.50 -12.44
C ALA A 610 21.37 15.88 -12.26
N SER A 611 22.08 15.07 -11.46
CA SER A 611 23.52 15.20 -11.24
C SER A 611 24.30 14.33 -12.24
N LEU A 612 25.33 14.89 -12.86
CA LEU A 612 26.24 14.14 -13.73
C LEU A 612 27.25 13.27 -12.94
N SER A 613 27.50 13.58 -11.66
CA SER A 613 28.57 12.95 -10.88
C SER A 613 28.20 11.61 -10.25
N ASP A 614 26.91 11.28 -10.17
CA ASP A 614 26.46 10.04 -9.52
C ASP A 614 26.01 8.96 -10.53
N GLY A 615 25.96 9.26 -11.83
CA GLY A 615 25.48 8.31 -12.86
C GLY A 615 24.01 7.98 -12.79
N SER A 616 23.22 8.76 -12.07
CA SER A 616 21.79 8.55 -11.99
C SER A 616 21.06 9.36 -13.07
N GLY A 617 19.97 8.81 -13.58
CA GLY A 617 19.14 9.46 -14.59
C GLY A 617 17.71 9.65 -14.15
N SER A 618 17.00 10.55 -14.83
CA SER A 618 15.55 10.74 -14.68
C SER A 618 14.84 10.32 -15.97
N GLY A 619 13.63 9.79 -15.86
CA GLY A 619 12.90 9.27 -17.01
C GLY A 619 11.63 10.01 -17.29
N GLY A 620 11.11 9.87 -18.51
CA GLY A 620 9.80 10.36 -18.89
C GLY A 620 8.68 9.63 -18.13
N LEU A 621 8.81 8.31 -17.92
CA LEU A 621 7.86 7.52 -17.13
C LEU A 621 8.43 7.11 -15.78
N VAL A 622 9.62 6.51 -15.79
CA VAL A 622 10.25 5.88 -14.62
C VAL A 622 11.65 6.45 -14.39
N GLY A 623 11.97 6.87 -13.17
CA GLY A 623 13.31 7.34 -12.83
C GLY A 623 14.34 6.21 -12.87
N VAL A 624 14.17 5.21 -12.02
CA VAL A 624 15.10 4.08 -11.82
C VAL A 624 14.38 2.75 -11.93
N MET A 625 14.99 1.77 -12.56
CA MET A 625 14.45 0.43 -12.76
C MET A 625 15.51 -0.63 -12.40
N ASP A 626 15.23 -1.48 -11.40
CA ASP A 626 16.13 -2.53 -10.90
C ASP A 626 15.35 -3.82 -10.53
N GLU A 627 16.03 -4.90 -10.16
CA GLU A 627 15.45 -6.12 -9.55
C GLU A 627 14.23 -6.75 -10.26
N GLU A 628 14.44 -7.27 -11.47
CA GLU A 628 13.45 -8.08 -12.23
C GLU A 628 12.15 -7.34 -12.59
N THR A 629 12.26 -6.03 -12.78
CA THR A 629 11.12 -5.16 -13.11
C THR A 629 10.72 -5.20 -14.58
N ILE A 630 9.46 -4.86 -14.84
CA ILE A 630 8.86 -4.91 -16.19
C ILE A 630 8.16 -3.58 -16.51
N ILE A 631 8.46 -3.02 -17.68
CA ILE A 631 7.67 -1.97 -18.33
C ILE A 631 7.15 -2.53 -19.65
N GLU A 632 5.83 -2.53 -19.84
CA GLU A 632 5.20 -3.08 -21.04
C GLU A 632 4.09 -2.16 -21.59
N ASN A 633 4.00 -2.01 -22.91
CA ASN A 633 2.93 -1.28 -23.59
C ASN A 633 2.82 0.19 -23.12
N CYS A 634 3.95 0.86 -22.87
CA CYS A 634 3.93 2.21 -22.33
C CYS A 634 4.33 3.26 -23.39
N HIS A 635 3.77 4.45 -23.28
CA HIS A 635 3.96 5.51 -24.26
C HIS A 635 4.32 6.84 -23.62
N PHE A 636 5.41 7.47 -24.09
CA PHE A 636 5.74 8.85 -23.77
C PHE A 636 5.60 9.71 -25.03
N ASP A 637 4.74 10.73 -25.00
CA ASP A 637 4.46 11.65 -26.10
C ASP A 637 4.38 13.10 -25.61
N ALA A 638 5.53 13.68 -25.30
CA ALA A 638 5.61 15.03 -24.76
C ALA A 638 7.01 15.64 -24.98
N PRO A 639 7.15 16.98 -24.93
CA PRO A 639 8.47 17.60 -24.96
C PRO A 639 9.23 17.36 -23.65
N ILE A 640 10.55 17.29 -23.74
CA ILE A 640 11.46 17.25 -22.60
C ILE A 640 12.44 18.41 -22.70
N GLN A 641 12.61 19.15 -21.61
CA GLN A 641 13.56 20.26 -21.51
C GLN A 641 14.44 20.04 -20.28
N GLN A 642 15.68 19.58 -20.50
CA GLN A 642 16.63 19.31 -19.42
C GLN A 642 17.88 20.18 -19.53
N GLN A 643 18.41 20.59 -18.38
CA GLN A 643 19.65 21.37 -18.35
C GLN A 643 20.90 20.48 -18.27
N SER A 644 20.86 19.41 -17.48
CA SER A 644 21.99 18.53 -17.22
C SER A 644 21.54 17.13 -16.81
N GLY A 645 22.45 16.15 -16.89
CA GLY A 645 22.28 14.80 -16.34
C GLY A 645 21.97 13.74 -17.40
N HIS A 646 21.52 12.57 -16.94
CA HIS A 646 21.08 11.49 -17.81
C HIS A 646 19.56 11.46 -17.90
N PHE A 647 19.01 11.42 -19.11
CA PHE A 647 17.56 11.41 -19.29
C PHE A 647 17.11 10.35 -20.31
N GLY A 648 16.12 9.54 -19.97
CA GLY A 648 15.52 8.57 -20.88
C GLY A 648 14.04 8.83 -21.14
N GLY A 649 13.58 8.68 -22.38
CA GLY A 649 12.16 8.87 -22.70
C GLY A 649 11.22 7.94 -21.93
N ILE A 650 11.65 6.71 -21.61
CA ILE A 650 10.91 5.78 -20.73
C ILE A 650 11.56 5.73 -19.35
N VAL A 651 12.82 5.31 -19.28
CA VAL A 651 13.55 5.05 -18.03
C VAL A 651 14.77 5.95 -17.90
N GLY A 652 14.95 6.60 -16.76
CA GLY A 652 16.15 7.40 -16.48
C GLY A 652 17.41 6.54 -16.40
N CYS A 653 17.42 5.56 -15.50
CA CYS A 653 18.50 4.58 -15.43
C CYS A 653 18.07 3.17 -15.04
N THR A 654 18.80 2.17 -15.52
CA THR A 654 18.57 0.75 -15.19
C THR A 654 19.88 0.00 -15.07
N GLY A 655 20.08 -0.73 -13.97
CA GLY A 655 21.36 -1.38 -13.68
C GLY A 655 21.32 -2.91 -13.57
N GLN A 656 20.15 -3.49 -13.30
CA GLN A 656 19.97 -4.92 -13.03
C GLN A 656 19.14 -5.63 -14.11
N LYS A 657 18.45 -6.73 -13.77
CA LYS A 657 17.48 -7.39 -14.63
C LYS A 657 16.27 -6.48 -14.84
N ALA A 658 15.99 -6.12 -16.09
CA ALA A 658 14.90 -5.23 -16.45
C ALA A 658 14.37 -5.56 -17.86
N VAL A 659 13.05 -5.50 -18.04
CA VAL A 659 12.42 -5.69 -19.36
C VAL A 659 11.59 -4.47 -19.72
N ILE A 660 11.98 -3.79 -20.80
CA ILE A 660 11.22 -2.69 -21.39
C ILE A 660 10.71 -3.19 -22.74
N SER A 661 9.39 -3.28 -22.90
CA SER A 661 8.80 -3.88 -24.09
C SER A 661 7.59 -3.14 -24.62
N LYS A 662 7.41 -3.16 -25.95
CA LYS A 662 6.25 -2.56 -26.62
C LYS A 662 6.08 -1.08 -26.24
N CYS A 663 7.17 -0.33 -26.16
CA CYS A 663 7.14 1.08 -25.75
C CYS A 663 7.33 2.04 -26.93
N THR A 664 6.64 3.18 -26.90
CA THR A 664 6.80 4.25 -27.90
C THR A 664 7.25 5.54 -27.24
N VAL A 665 8.25 6.19 -27.83
CA VAL A 665 8.75 7.49 -27.38
C VAL A 665 8.64 8.51 -28.50
N SER A 666 8.03 9.65 -28.20
CA SER A 666 7.75 10.75 -29.13
C SER A 666 7.86 12.10 -28.41
N GLY A 667 8.06 13.15 -29.19
CA GLY A 667 8.22 14.52 -28.69
C GLY A 667 9.54 15.16 -29.13
N ILE A 668 9.72 16.42 -28.75
CA ILE A 668 10.96 17.18 -28.99
C ILE A 668 11.74 17.19 -27.69
N PHE A 669 12.95 16.61 -27.70
CA PHE A 669 13.78 16.58 -26.51
C PHE A 669 14.97 17.52 -26.69
N ASP A 670 15.02 18.49 -25.79
CA ASP A 670 16.05 19.51 -25.74
C ASP A 670 16.88 19.33 -24.46
N GLN A 671 18.20 19.24 -24.63
CA GLN A 671 19.12 19.07 -23.50
C GLN A 671 20.43 19.82 -23.70
N VAL A 672 20.72 20.71 -22.75
CA VAL A 672 21.92 21.57 -22.80
C VAL A 672 23.19 20.78 -22.51
N ASN A 673 23.20 19.86 -21.54
CA ASN A 673 24.38 19.07 -21.17
C ASN A 673 24.00 17.66 -20.65
N GLY A 674 24.90 16.68 -20.76
CA GLY A 674 24.67 15.28 -20.35
C GLY A 674 24.14 14.37 -21.47
N ASP A 675 23.73 13.15 -21.11
CA ASP A 675 23.30 12.12 -22.05
C ASP A 675 21.77 11.96 -22.11
N MET A 676 21.25 11.77 -23.31
CA MET A 676 19.83 11.59 -23.58
C MET A 676 19.59 10.33 -24.41
N GLY A 677 18.80 9.41 -23.89
CA GLY A 677 18.39 8.23 -24.62
C GLY A 677 16.91 8.28 -24.98
N GLY A 678 16.59 7.82 -26.18
CA GLY A 678 15.19 7.65 -26.58
C GLY A 678 14.44 6.76 -25.60
N ILE A 679 15.03 5.65 -25.14
CA ILE A 679 14.38 4.72 -24.20
C ILE A 679 15.00 4.82 -22.81
N ILE A 680 16.31 4.63 -22.70
CA ILE A 680 17.07 4.58 -21.43
C ILE A 680 18.06 5.75 -21.38
N GLY A 681 18.04 6.54 -20.31
CA GLY A 681 19.00 7.64 -20.14
C GLY A 681 20.42 7.15 -19.91
N ASN A 682 20.62 6.34 -18.87
CA ASN A 682 21.93 5.76 -18.53
C ASN A 682 21.83 4.32 -18.05
N ILE A 683 22.84 3.51 -18.37
CA ILE A 683 23.08 2.23 -17.69
C ILE A 683 24.28 2.43 -16.76
N PRO A 684 24.07 2.52 -15.43
CA PRO A 684 25.16 2.78 -14.50
C PRO A 684 26.03 1.53 -14.33
N TYR A 685 27.30 1.79 -14.04
CA TYR A 685 28.22 0.77 -13.55
C TYR A 685 27.84 0.35 -12.12
N ILE A 686 27.61 -0.94 -11.88
CA ILE A 686 27.28 -1.50 -10.57
C ILE A 686 28.15 -2.75 -10.33
N GLY A 687 28.63 -2.92 -9.10
CA GLY A 687 29.32 -4.15 -8.69
C GLY A 687 28.34 -5.26 -8.37
N PHE A 688 28.40 -6.35 -9.14
CA PHE A 688 27.53 -7.51 -8.92
C PHE A 688 28.31 -8.76 -8.56
N PRO A 689 27.78 -9.65 -7.71
CA PRO A 689 28.44 -10.92 -7.41
C PRO A 689 28.64 -11.81 -8.65
N SER A 690 27.90 -11.58 -9.75
CA SER A 690 27.97 -12.35 -11.00
C SER A 690 27.46 -11.53 -12.20
N ARG A 691 27.99 -11.79 -13.42
CA ARG A 691 27.47 -11.22 -14.69
C ARG A 691 25.99 -11.57 -14.94
N LEU A 692 25.51 -12.70 -14.40
CA LEU A 692 24.11 -13.15 -14.53
C LEU A 692 23.11 -12.28 -13.77
N ALA A 693 23.60 -11.41 -12.87
CA ALA A 693 22.76 -10.47 -12.13
C ALA A 693 22.24 -9.31 -13.01
N GLN A 694 22.84 -9.09 -14.18
CA GLN A 694 22.42 -8.06 -15.13
C GLN A 694 21.82 -8.70 -16.39
N ASN A 695 20.61 -8.25 -16.76
CA ASN A 695 19.93 -8.71 -17.97
C ASN A 695 18.91 -7.65 -18.38
N ILE A 696 19.32 -6.71 -19.22
CA ILE A 696 18.48 -5.58 -19.64
C ILE A 696 17.95 -5.90 -21.03
N LYS A 697 16.63 -6.00 -21.18
CA LYS A 697 15.98 -6.30 -22.45
C LYS A 697 15.14 -5.13 -22.90
N VAL A 698 15.41 -4.61 -24.09
CA VAL A 698 14.57 -3.65 -24.78
C VAL A 698 14.03 -4.33 -26.03
N GLN A 699 12.71 -4.53 -26.09
CA GLN A 699 12.10 -5.29 -27.17
C GLN A 699 10.82 -4.69 -27.73
N ASP A 700 10.64 -4.78 -29.04
CA ASP A 700 9.44 -4.26 -29.72
C ASP A 700 9.20 -2.76 -29.43
N CYS A 701 10.24 -1.93 -29.41
CA CYS A 701 10.13 -0.51 -29.05
C CYS A 701 10.37 0.41 -30.26
N VAL A 702 9.72 1.57 -30.27
CA VAL A 702 9.91 2.57 -31.33
C VAL A 702 10.16 3.97 -30.77
N VAL A 703 11.14 4.66 -31.37
CA VAL A 703 11.53 6.02 -30.98
C VAL A 703 11.36 6.96 -32.18
N HIS A 704 10.34 7.80 -32.06
CA HIS A 704 10.05 8.91 -32.98
C HIS A 704 10.56 10.26 -32.44
N ALA A 705 11.12 10.30 -31.22
CA ALA A 705 11.56 11.54 -30.59
C ALA A 705 12.63 12.28 -31.41
N ASP A 706 12.50 13.61 -31.49
CA ASP A 706 13.49 14.50 -32.11
C ASP A 706 14.46 15.02 -31.04
N MET A 707 15.69 14.51 -31.05
CA MET A 707 16.75 14.82 -30.09
C MET A 707 17.90 15.60 -30.75
N ARG A 708 17.64 16.37 -31.82
CA ARG A 708 18.69 17.16 -32.52
C ARG A 708 19.35 18.21 -31.64
N GLN A 709 18.60 18.78 -30.71
CA GLN A 709 19.08 19.86 -29.83
C GLN A 709 19.83 19.34 -28.59
N ALA A 710 19.81 18.02 -28.35
CA ALA A 710 20.49 17.43 -27.20
C ALA A 710 22.02 17.28 -27.41
N SER A 711 22.80 17.59 -26.37
CA SER A 711 24.27 17.53 -26.39
C SER A 711 24.85 16.15 -26.66
N TYR A 712 24.40 15.10 -25.99
CA TYR A 712 24.71 13.71 -26.34
C TYR A 712 23.39 12.96 -26.43
N SER A 713 23.04 12.47 -27.63
CA SER A 713 21.74 11.82 -27.85
C SER A 713 21.84 10.50 -28.61
N SER A 714 21.08 9.53 -28.16
CA SER A 714 21.01 8.19 -28.73
C SER A 714 19.57 7.74 -28.91
N GLY A 715 19.30 6.97 -29.97
CA GLY A 715 18.00 6.34 -30.19
C GLY A 715 17.57 5.43 -29.05
N VAL A 716 18.47 4.69 -28.41
CA VAL A 716 18.11 3.73 -27.35
C VAL A 716 18.65 4.13 -25.99
N VAL A 717 19.97 4.02 -25.80
CA VAL A 717 20.67 4.28 -24.53
C VAL A 717 21.49 5.55 -24.66
N GLY A 718 21.20 6.56 -23.84
CA GLY A 718 21.90 7.84 -23.84
C GLY A 718 23.39 7.66 -23.56
N GLY A 719 23.72 7.10 -22.40
CA GLY A 719 25.09 6.86 -21.98
C GLY A 719 25.30 5.63 -21.11
N VAL A 720 26.57 5.33 -20.86
CA VAL A 720 27.05 4.41 -19.83
C VAL A 720 28.04 5.18 -18.94
N HIS A 721 27.77 5.25 -17.63
CA HIS A 721 28.61 5.99 -16.68
C HIS A 721 29.41 5.07 -15.75
N PHE A 722 30.71 5.34 -15.62
CA PHE A 722 31.69 4.58 -14.84
C PHE A 722 32.32 5.43 -13.71
N ARG A 723 32.35 4.91 -12.47
CA ARG A 723 32.91 5.61 -11.29
C ARG A 723 34.38 5.28 -11.02
N LYS A 724 35.14 6.29 -10.56
CA LYS A 724 36.60 6.21 -10.34
C LYS A 724 37.04 5.21 -9.25
N GLY A 725 36.28 5.12 -8.15
CA GLY A 725 36.64 4.31 -6.97
C GLY A 725 36.68 2.81 -7.25
N ASP A 726 35.94 2.37 -8.27
CA ASP A 726 35.76 0.95 -8.56
C ASP A 726 36.81 0.41 -9.55
N TYR A 727 37.48 1.29 -10.32
CA TYR A 727 38.51 0.90 -11.28
C TYR A 727 39.81 0.37 -10.66
N TYR A 728 40.22 0.86 -9.49
CA TYR A 728 41.48 0.41 -8.87
C TYR A 728 41.34 -0.88 -8.07
N ASN A 729 40.10 -1.37 -7.87
CA ASN A 729 39.81 -2.64 -7.19
C ASN A 729 39.68 -3.83 -8.16
N VAL A 730 39.75 -3.61 -9.48
CA VAL A 730 39.56 -4.70 -10.45
C VAL A 730 40.86 -5.46 -10.74
N ASN A 731 41.00 -6.61 -10.08
CA ASN A 731 41.73 -7.75 -10.63
C ASN A 731 41.06 -8.12 -11.97
N ARG A 732 41.81 -8.46 -13.03
CA ARG A 732 41.31 -8.68 -14.42
C ARG A 732 40.25 -9.79 -14.60
N ASN A 733 39.75 -10.39 -13.51
CA ASN A 733 38.73 -11.44 -13.43
C ASN A 733 37.45 -11.01 -12.68
N SER A 734 37.17 -9.71 -12.56
CA SER A 734 36.15 -9.21 -11.61
C SER A 734 34.80 -8.87 -12.26
N SER A 735 33.75 -9.41 -11.64
CA SER A 735 32.38 -8.94 -11.34
C SER A 735 31.86 -7.53 -11.68
N TYR A 736 32.58 -6.66 -12.40
CA TYR A 736 32.12 -5.28 -12.67
C TYR A 736 32.15 -4.84 -14.15
N GLY A 737 31.02 -4.33 -14.68
CA GLY A 737 30.84 -3.93 -16.09
C GLY A 737 29.36 -3.80 -16.50
N VAL A 738 29.11 -3.54 -17.78
CA VAL A 738 27.77 -3.54 -18.41
C VAL A 738 27.70 -4.68 -19.44
N TRP A 739 26.88 -5.68 -19.14
CA TRP A 739 26.69 -6.91 -19.93
C TRP A 739 25.21 -7.27 -20.06
N GLY A 740 24.92 -8.26 -20.91
CA GLY A 740 23.59 -8.84 -20.99
C GLY A 740 22.50 -7.86 -21.45
N VAL A 741 22.86 -6.87 -22.27
CA VAL A 741 21.91 -5.93 -22.88
C VAL A 741 21.40 -6.51 -24.19
N THR A 742 20.10 -6.71 -24.31
CA THR A 742 19.45 -7.21 -25.54
C THR A 742 18.58 -6.14 -26.14
N LEU A 743 18.84 -5.76 -27.39
CA LEU A 743 18.01 -4.90 -28.21
C LEU A 743 17.39 -5.75 -29.32
N SER A 744 16.10 -6.08 -29.23
CA SER A 744 15.41 -6.89 -30.25
C SER A 744 14.21 -6.15 -30.80
N LYS A 745 14.11 -6.04 -32.13
CA LYS A 745 13.00 -5.38 -32.80
C LYS A 745 12.78 -3.92 -32.34
N VAL A 746 13.87 -3.16 -32.24
CA VAL A 746 13.83 -1.72 -31.89
C VAL A 746 13.95 -0.89 -33.17
N ILE A 747 13.07 0.11 -33.34
CA ILE A 747 13.07 0.99 -34.52
C ILE A 747 13.26 2.45 -34.12
N ILE A 748 14.25 3.12 -34.70
CA ILE A 748 14.49 4.56 -34.53
C ILE A 748 14.14 5.31 -35.81
N THR A 749 13.13 6.15 -35.76
CA THR A 749 12.71 7.02 -36.89
C THR A 749 12.84 8.49 -36.57
N GLY A 750 12.97 8.87 -35.29
CA GLY A 750 13.29 10.23 -34.86
C GLY A 750 14.72 10.64 -35.19
N HIS A 751 15.12 11.83 -34.76
CA HIS A 751 16.49 12.31 -34.93
C HIS A 751 17.31 12.10 -33.65
N ALA A 752 18.55 11.62 -33.82
CA ALA A 752 19.48 11.35 -32.72
C ALA A 752 20.92 11.40 -33.26
N LYS A 753 21.91 11.62 -32.38
CA LYS A 753 23.32 11.57 -32.79
C LYS A 753 23.80 10.14 -33.00
N ALA A 754 23.35 9.19 -32.20
CA ALA A 754 23.70 7.76 -32.31
C ALA A 754 22.45 6.87 -32.36
N SER A 755 22.58 5.67 -32.92
CA SER A 755 21.45 4.73 -33.04
C SER A 755 21.18 3.97 -31.74
N ALA A 756 22.23 3.52 -31.04
CA ALA A 756 22.13 2.63 -29.89
C ALA A 756 22.74 3.20 -28.61
N LEU A 757 24.02 3.59 -28.66
CA LEU A 757 24.75 4.19 -27.55
C LEU A 757 25.50 5.43 -28.05
N SER A 758 25.28 6.59 -27.42
CA SER A 758 25.91 7.84 -27.86
C SER A 758 27.28 8.09 -27.25
N ASN A 759 27.43 7.80 -25.96
CA ASN A 759 28.63 8.14 -25.21
C ASN A 759 28.86 7.16 -24.05
N TRP A 760 30.09 7.14 -23.53
CA TRP A 760 30.42 6.53 -22.26
C TRP A 760 31.35 7.49 -21.49
N ILE A 761 31.05 7.69 -20.20
CA ILE A 761 31.71 8.70 -19.38
C ILE A 761 32.42 8.00 -18.21
N LEU A 762 33.65 8.43 -17.94
CA LEU A 762 34.39 8.12 -16.71
C LEU A 762 34.37 9.35 -15.80
N ASP A 763 34.18 9.17 -14.50
CA ASP A 763 34.36 10.25 -13.53
C ASP A 763 35.70 10.98 -13.75
N SER A 764 35.66 12.31 -13.69
CA SER A 764 36.83 13.17 -13.95
C SER A 764 37.97 12.87 -12.95
N ASN A 765 39.04 12.23 -13.45
CA ASN A 765 40.44 12.17 -12.97
C ASN A 765 41.03 10.75 -13.15
N TYR A 766 41.13 10.32 -14.40
CA TYR A 766 42.10 9.31 -14.81
C TYR A 766 43.43 10.00 -15.13
N GLY A 767 44.52 9.57 -14.50
CA GLY A 767 45.87 10.10 -14.75
C GLY A 767 46.43 9.75 -16.13
N GLY A 768 45.79 10.20 -17.21
CA GLY A 768 46.31 10.14 -18.58
C GLY A 768 46.14 8.82 -19.34
N GLN A 769 45.43 7.83 -18.80
CA GLN A 769 45.09 6.60 -19.53
C GLN A 769 43.58 6.49 -19.73
N THR A 770 43.14 6.29 -20.98
CA THR A 770 41.75 6.05 -21.36
C THR A 770 41.57 4.54 -21.58
N PRO A 771 40.89 3.79 -20.68
CA PRO A 771 40.62 2.37 -20.88
C PRO A 771 39.79 2.15 -22.15
N ASP A 772 39.98 1.03 -22.85
CA ASP A 772 39.10 0.66 -23.96
C ASP A 772 37.72 0.23 -23.41
N ALA A 773 36.65 0.86 -23.91
CA ALA A 773 35.28 0.57 -23.54
C ALA A 773 34.88 -0.90 -23.83
N SER A 774 35.54 -1.56 -24.79
CA SER A 774 35.27 -2.96 -25.15
C SER A 774 35.44 -3.94 -23.98
N TYR A 775 36.27 -3.60 -22.99
CA TYR A 775 36.47 -4.42 -21.80
C TYR A 775 35.28 -4.39 -20.83
N PHE A 776 34.49 -3.32 -20.85
CA PHE A 776 33.45 -3.05 -19.86
C PHE A 776 32.05 -2.98 -20.45
N ILE A 777 31.94 -2.79 -21.77
CA ILE A 777 30.70 -2.82 -22.54
C ILE A 777 30.83 -3.97 -23.53
N SER A 778 30.35 -5.15 -23.14
CA SER A 778 30.42 -6.36 -23.96
C SER A 778 29.14 -7.19 -23.84
N GLU A 779 28.99 -8.21 -24.68
CA GLU A 779 27.82 -9.11 -24.64
C GLU A 779 26.47 -8.42 -24.93
N TRP A 780 26.48 -7.36 -25.75
CA TRP A 780 25.25 -6.77 -26.27
C TRP A 780 24.73 -7.62 -27.44
N THR A 781 23.45 -7.98 -27.37
CA THR A 781 22.77 -8.70 -28.44
C THR A 781 21.85 -7.74 -29.17
N ILE A 782 22.09 -7.53 -30.47
CA ILE A 782 21.21 -6.72 -31.32
C ILE A 782 20.59 -7.63 -32.36
N ASP A 783 19.27 -7.69 -32.33
CA ASP A 783 18.48 -8.55 -33.19
C ASP A 783 17.40 -7.72 -33.89
N ASN A 784 17.30 -7.85 -35.22
CA ASN A 784 16.22 -7.28 -36.03
C ASN A 784 15.88 -5.80 -35.70
N SER A 785 16.88 -4.98 -35.35
CA SER A 785 16.69 -3.60 -34.89
C SER A 785 17.27 -2.61 -35.90
N PHE A 786 16.51 -1.57 -36.21
CA PHE A 786 16.76 -0.68 -37.35
C PHE A 786 16.74 0.80 -36.96
N TYR A 787 17.52 1.62 -37.67
CA TYR A 787 17.46 3.07 -37.53
C TYR A 787 17.41 3.78 -38.88
N ASN A 788 16.75 4.93 -38.92
CA ASN A 788 16.68 5.78 -40.10
C ASN A 788 18.00 6.52 -40.30
N ARG A 789 18.77 6.10 -41.31
CA ARG A 789 20.09 6.68 -41.60
C ARG A 789 20.02 8.12 -42.10
N ASP A 790 18.88 8.56 -42.61
CA ASP A 790 18.69 9.94 -43.04
C ASP A 790 18.57 10.91 -41.85
N ARG A 791 18.33 10.38 -40.65
CA ARG A 791 18.03 11.15 -39.43
C ARG A 791 18.98 10.89 -38.27
N VAL A 792 19.64 9.73 -38.26
CA VAL A 792 20.46 9.22 -37.16
C VAL A 792 21.78 8.67 -37.70
N SER A 793 22.87 8.83 -36.95
CA SER A 793 24.14 8.15 -37.25
C SER A 793 24.26 6.83 -36.48
N GLY A 794 25.04 5.87 -36.98
CA GLY A 794 25.20 4.57 -36.30
C GLY A 794 25.73 4.69 -34.87
N GLY A 795 26.58 5.69 -34.59
CA GLY A 795 27.38 5.78 -33.37
C GLY A 795 28.62 4.87 -33.39
N THR A 796 29.45 4.96 -32.35
CA THR A 796 30.73 4.23 -32.26
C THR A 796 30.58 2.80 -31.73
N TYR A 797 29.52 2.50 -30.97
CA TYR A 797 29.36 1.23 -30.27
C TYR A 797 27.96 0.64 -30.48
N ASN A 798 27.90 -0.67 -30.75
CA ASN A 798 26.65 -1.45 -30.77
C ASN A 798 25.55 -0.85 -31.67
N ALA A 799 25.93 -0.35 -32.86
CA ALA A 799 24.98 0.31 -33.77
C ALA A 799 23.87 -0.64 -34.26
N LEU A 800 22.64 -0.12 -34.38
CA LEU A 800 21.52 -0.83 -35.03
C LEU A 800 21.78 -0.97 -36.54
N THR A 801 20.94 -1.73 -37.25
CA THR A 801 21.06 -1.86 -38.70
C THR A 801 20.52 -0.61 -39.40
N ALA A 802 21.35 0.03 -40.22
CA ALA A 802 20.98 1.25 -40.95
C ALA A 802 20.00 0.95 -42.08
N LYS A 803 18.96 1.79 -42.21
CA LYS A 803 17.99 1.74 -43.32
C LYS A 803 17.66 3.15 -43.79
N TYR A 804 17.50 3.35 -45.10
CA TYR A 804 16.99 4.60 -45.64
C TYR A 804 15.49 4.75 -45.33
N THR A 805 14.99 5.99 -45.33
CA THR A 805 13.57 6.26 -45.06
C THR A 805 12.60 5.38 -45.86
N PRO A 806 12.78 5.18 -47.19
CA PRO A 806 11.88 4.30 -47.96
C PRO A 806 11.96 2.82 -47.54
N GLU A 807 13.13 2.34 -47.11
CA GLU A 807 13.28 0.96 -46.64
C GLU A 807 12.59 0.75 -45.29
N ILE A 808 12.69 1.72 -44.37
CA ILE A 808 11.98 1.68 -43.09
C ILE A 808 10.47 1.64 -43.29
N ARG A 809 9.96 2.33 -44.31
CA ARG A 809 8.52 2.36 -44.60
C ARG A 809 8.05 1.16 -45.43
N HIS A 810 8.93 0.18 -45.68
CA HIS A 810 8.62 -0.96 -46.52
C HIS A 810 8.48 -2.26 -45.70
N PRO A 811 7.36 -3.00 -45.83
CA PRO A 811 7.11 -4.22 -45.03
C PRO A 811 8.19 -5.30 -45.13
N SER A 812 8.88 -5.42 -46.27
CA SER A 812 9.92 -6.46 -46.47
C SER A 812 11.16 -6.29 -45.58
N THR A 813 11.32 -5.13 -44.94
CA THR A 813 12.45 -4.86 -44.03
C THR A 813 12.39 -5.69 -42.75
N TYR A 814 11.18 -6.10 -42.33
CA TYR A 814 10.92 -6.52 -40.96
C TYR A 814 10.60 -8.00 -40.81
N GLY A 815 11.19 -8.90 -41.61
CA GLY A 815 10.77 -10.31 -41.72
C GLY A 815 10.43 -11.07 -40.42
N ALA A 816 11.03 -10.71 -39.26
CA ALA A 816 10.75 -11.30 -37.94
C ALA A 816 9.66 -10.59 -37.08
N TYR A 817 9.05 -9.49 -37.55
CA TYR A 817 8.09 -8.68 -36.80
C TYR A 817 6.65 -9.17 -36.97
N ASN A 818 5.85 -9.02 -35.93
CA ASN A 818 4.41 -9.29 -35.97
C ASN A 818 3.62 -8.02 -36.33
N PHE A 819 3.38 -7.80 -37.62
CA PHE A 819 2.55 -6.71 -38.14
C PHE A 819 1.03 -6.96 -38.06
N VAL A 820 0.61 -8.07 -37.45
CA VAL A 820 -0.81 -8.39 -37.25
C VAL A 820 -1.27 -7.89 -35.89
N ASN A 821 -0.45 -8.13 -34.85
CA ASN A 821 -0.87 -7.92 -33.46
C ASN A 821 -0.04 -6.88 -32.70
N ILE A 822 1.15 -6.51 -33.18
CA ILE A 822 2.07 -5.61 -32.45
C ILE A 822 2.36 -4.34 -33.25
N TRP A 823 2.74 -4.50 -34.52
CA TRP A 823 3.25 -3.41 -35.36
C TRP A 823 2.29 -3.05 -36.50
N ALA A 824 2.32 -1.79 -36.94
CA ALA A 824 1.61 -1.31 -38.13
C ALA A 824 2.39 -0.15 -38.77
N PHE A 825 1.97 0.29 -39.96
CA PHE A 825 2.46 1.52 -40.58
C PHE A 825 1.38 2.59 -40.47
N ASP A 826 1.74 3.78 -39.98
CA ASP A 826 0.79 4.89 -39.82
C ASP A 826 1.02 5.99 -40.85
N GLU A 827 0.37 5.85 -42.00
CA GLU A 827 0.40 6.83 -43.10
C GLU A 827 -0.21 8.18 -42.70
N LYS A 828 -1.14 8.20 -41.74
CA LYS A 828 -1.93 9.39 -41.43
C LYS A 828 -1.22 10.31 -40.44
N ASN A 829 -0.66 9.76 -39.38
CA ASN A 829 -0.07 10.57 -38.30
C ASN A 829 1.46 10.49 -38.26
N ARG A 830 2.09 9.54 -38.97
CA ARG A 830 3.55 9.31 -38.93
C ARG A 830 4.17 9.10 -40.31
N ASP A 831 3.55 9.60 -41.37
CA ASP A 831 4.06 9.53 -42.76
C ASP A 831 4.45 8.11 -43.22
N GLY A 832 3.79 7.09 -42.69
CA GLY A 832 4.05 5.68 -42.99
C GLY A 832 5.23 5.09 -42.22
N ASP A 833 5.74 5.77 -41.18
CA ASP A 833 6.71 5.16 -40.26
C ASP A 833 6.02 4.01 -39.47
N PRO A 834 6.78 2.96 -39.10
CA PRO A 834 6.26 1.87 -38.29
C PRO A 834 5.93 2.34 -36.87
N VAL A 835 4.82 1.86 -36.35
CA VAL A 835 4.27 2.19 -35.02
C VAL A 835 3.77 0.93 -34.33
N LEU A 836 3.55 1.03 -33.02
CA LEU A 836 2.86 -0.01 -32.27
C LEU A 836 1.35 0.18 -32.38
N ILE A 837 0.61 -0.88 -32.72
CA ILE A 837 -0.85 -0.85 -32.96
C ILE A 837 -1.58 -0.23 -31.77
N LYS A 838 -1.21 -0.60 -30.53
CA LYS A 838 -1.83 -0.08 -29.31
C LYS A 838 -1.63 1.42 -29.09
N HIS A 839 -0.63 2.03 -29.72
CA HIS A 839 -0.31 3.45 -29.55
C HIS A 839 -0.78 4.31 -30.73
N ILE A 840 -1.50 3.72 -31.70
CA ILE A 840 -2.11 4.48 -32.79
C ILE A 840 -3.28 5.28 -32.21
N PRO A 841 -3.31 6.62 -32.40
CA PRO A 841 -4.43 7.44 -31.98
C PRO A 841 -5.74 6.95 -32.62
N PRO A 842 -6.85 6.89 -31.88
CA PRO A 842 -8.12 6.50 -32.44
C PRO A 842 -8.57 7.49 -33.51
N LYS A 843 -9.30 6.99 -34.53
CA LYS A 843 -9.85 7.85 -35.58
C LYS A 843 -10.90 8.80 -34.98
N LEU A 844 -10.59 10.10 -34.98
CA LEU A 844 -11.49 11.13 -34.45
C LEU A 844 -12.73 11.34 -35.35
N PRO A 845 -13.91 11.62 -34.77
CA PRO A 845 -15.09 12.07 -35.51
C PRO A 845 -14.90 13.52 -35.98
N ILE A 846 -15.59 13.91 -37.06
CA ILE A 846 -15.56 15.28 -37.63
C ILE A 846 -15.90 16.33 -36.55
N LEU A 847 -16.93 16.07 -35.75
CA LEU A 847 -17.24 16.81 -34.53
C LEU A 847 -17.14 15.84 -33.37
N GLY A 848 -16.31 16.15 -32.36
CA GLY A 848 -16.06 15.25 -31.25
C GLY A 848 -16.29 15.90 -29.89
N PHE A 849 -16.89 15.13 -28.98
CA PHE A 849 -17.06 15.53 -27.59
C PHE A 849 -15.84 15.10 -26.79
N ARG A 850 -15.28 16.02 -26.00
CA ARG A 850 -14.15 15.78 -25.13
C ARG A 850 -14.29 16.50 -23.78
N ASN A 851 -13.47 16.08 -22.82
CA ASN A 851 -13.31 16.75 -21.54
C ASN A 851 -12.25 17.88 -21.61
N GLU A 852 -11.96 18.49 -20.46
CA GLU A 852 -11.06 19.64 -20.35
C GLU A 852 -9.58 19.31 -20.62
N ILE A 853 -9.18 18.05 -20.40
CA ILE A 853 -7.82 17.54 -20.62
C ILE A 853 -7.64 16.88 -21.99
N GLY A 854 -8.49 17.22 -22.96
CA GLY A 854 -8.30 16.79 -24.35
C GLY A 854 -8.76 15.36 -24.66
N LEU A 855 -9.34 14.66 -23.69
CA LEU A 855 -9.78 13.28 -23.85
C LEU A 855 -11.17 13.22 -24.46
N TYR A 856 -11.28 12.55 -25.60
CA TYR A 856 -12.56 12.13 -26.15
C TYR A 856 -13.16 11.04 -25.27
N TYR A 857 -14.47 11.09 -25.06
CA TYR A 857 -15.16 10.01 -24.34
C TYR A 857 -15.01 8.71 -25.14
N THR A 858 -14.62 7.60 -24.51
CA THR A 858 -14.40 6.29 -25.15
C THR A 858 -14.99 5.12 -24.33
N ASP A 859 -15.37 4.02 -24.98
CA ASP A 859 -15.82 2.80 -24.29
C ASP A 859 -14.61 2.09 -23.66
N GLU A 860 -14.86 0.99 -22.94
CA GLU A 860 -13.80 0.17 -22.33
C GLU A 860 -12.83 -0.41 -23.37
N ALA A 861 -13.24 -0.49 -24.65
CA ALA A 861 -12.41 -0.95 -25.76
C ALA A 861 -11.66 0.21 -26.48
N GLY A 862 -11.81 1.46 -26.01
CA GLY A 862 -11.16 2.64 -26.57
C GLY A 862 -11.83 3.23 -27.82
N ASN A 863 -13.03 2.77 -28.18
CA ASN A 863 -13.80 3.36 -29.28
C ASN A 863 -14.43 4.68 -28.80
N ILE A 864 -14.35 5.73 -29.61
CA ILE A 864 -14.92 7.05 -29.27
C ILE A 864 -16.45 6.93 -29.10
N LEU A 865 -16.89 7.22 -27.88
CA LEU A 865 -18.28 7.22 -27.45
C LEU A 865 -19.04 8.44 -27.91
N ARG A 866 -20.36 8.22 -27.98
CA ARG A 866 -21.37 9.25 -28.19
C ARG A 866 -22.26 9.47 -26.96
N TYR A 867 -21.88 8.87 -25.82
CA TYR A 867 -22.64 8.93 -24.58
C TYR A 867 -21.78 9.39 -23.39
N LEU A 868 -22.45 9.97 -22.39
CA LEU A 868 -21.91 10.31 -21.06
C LEU A 868 -22.59 9.45 -20.00
N GLU A 869 -21.81 8.98 -19.04
CA GLU A 869 -22.33 8.23 -17.89
C GLU A 869 -22.37 9.14 -16.65
N TYR A 870 -23.53 9.18 -15.98
CA TYR A 870 -23.79 10.08 -14.85
C TYR A 870 -23.78 9.36 -13.48
N GLY A 871 -23.46 8.06 -13.44
CA GLY A 871 -23.41 7.27 -12.22
C GLY A 871 -24.76 7.12 -11.50
N THR A 872 -24.72 6.94 -10.18
CA THR A 872 -25.91 6.76 -9.33
C THR A 872 -26.55 8.13 -9.00
N LEU A 873 -27.82 8.30 -9.36
CA LEU A 873 -28.62 9.49 -9.00
C LEU A 873 -29.72 9.12 -7.99
N VAL A 874 -29.92 9.97 -7.00
CA VAL A 874 -31.00 9.83 -6.01
C VAL A 874 -32.25 10.55 -6.53
N ALA A 875 -33.44 9.99 -6.32
CA ALA A 875 -34.69 10.65 -6.67
C ALA A 875 -34.77 12.06 -6.07
N GLY A 876 -35.20 13.04 -6.88
CA GLY A 876 -35.30 14.45 -6.50
C GLY A 876 -33.98 15.22 -6.44
N SER A 877 -32.86 14.60 -6.84
CA SER A 877 -31.55 15.28 -6.86
C SER A 877 -31.20 15.82 -8.24
N THR A 878 -30.41 16.90 -8.25
CA THR A 878 -29.74 17.45 -9.43
C THR A 878 -28.26 17.16 -9.30
N SER A 879 -27.62 16.65 -10.35
CA SER A 879 -26.17 16.47 -10.37
C SER A 879 -25.45 17.81 -10.38
N GLU A 880 -24.16 17.78 -10.07
CA GLU A 880 -23.26 18.86 -10.47
C GLU A 880 -23.26 19.04 -11.99
N ALA A 881 -22.91 20.23 -12.47
CA ALA A 881 -22.78 20.49 -13.89
C ALA A 881 -21.42 20.02 -14.41
N TYR A 882 -21.44 19.15 -15.41
CA TYR A 882 -20.24 18.62 -16.06
C TYR A 882 -19.87 19.49 -17.26
N PRO A 883 -18.64 20.01 -17.33
CA PRO A 883 -18.18 20.74 -18.49
C PRO A 883 -17.85 19.77 -19.64
N VAL A 884 -18.28 20.12 -20.86
CA VAL A 884 -18.04 19.34 -22.09
C VAL A 884 -17.61 20.29 -23.21
N TRP A 885 -16.69 19.82 -24.05
CA TRP A 885 -16.21 20.57 -25.21
C TRP A 885 -16.59 19.85 -26.50
N LEU A 886 -17.20 20.58 -27.42
CA LEU A 886 -17.42 20.14 -28.80
C LEU A 886 -16.31 20.70 -29.69
N GLN A 887 -15.48 19.82 -30.23
CA GLN A 887 -14.32 20.17 -31.05
C GLN A 887 -14.58 19.93 -32.54
N ASN A 888 -14.10 20.85 -33.38
CA ASN A 888 -14.03 20.68 -34.83
C ASN A 888 -12.74 19.93 -35.21
N ASN A 889 -12.89 18.68 -35.64
CA ASN A 889 -11.79 17.86 -36.18
C ASN A 889 -11.88 17.69 -37.70
N ALA A 890 -12.76 18.43 -38.38
CA ALA A 890 -12.76 18.50 -39.84
C ALA A 890 -11.43 19.07 -40.34
N ASP A 891 -11.09 18.76 -41.59
CA ASP A 891 -9.99 19.37 -42.32
C ASP A 891 -10.33 20.77 -42.88
N PHE A 892 -11.46 21.35 -42.45
CA PHE A 892 -11.92 22.69 -42.81
C PHE A 892 -12.61 23.41 -41.63
N PRO A 893 -12.66 24.76 -41.62
CA PRO A 893 -13.45 25.52 -40.65
C PRO A 893 -14.96 25.26 -40.81
N VAL A 894 -15.70 25.27 -39.70
CA VAL A 894 -17.16 25.05 -39.70
C VAL A 894 -17.91 26.28 -39.16
N LYS A 895 -19.20 26.39 -39.48
CA LYS A 895 -20.13 27.39 -38.95
C LYS A 895 -21.46 26.74 -38.54
N ASP A 896 -22.32 27.51 -37.88
CA ASP A 896 -23.64 27.07 -37.41
C ASP A 896 -23.54 25.79 -36.56
N MET A 897 -22.48 25.69 -35.76
CA MET A 897 -22.26 24.52 -34.91
C MET A 897 -23.27 24.51 -33.77
N LYS A 898 -23.86 23.35 -33.51
CA LYS A 898 -24.86 23.20 -32.44
C LYS A 898 -24.85 21.80 -31.83
N VAL A 899 -25.32 21.71 -30.59
CA VAL A 899 -25.41 20.48 -29.82
C VAL A 899 -26.77 20.36 -29.12
N TRP A 900 -27.31 19.14 -29.07
CA TRP A 900 -28.54 18.80 -28.35
C TRP A 900 -28.49 17.33 -27.86
N VAL A 901 -29.34 17.00 -26.88
CA VAL A 901 -29.54 15.62 -26.40
C VAL A 901 -30.56 14.93 -27.29
N ASP A 902 -30.38 13.63 -27.61
CA ASP A 902 -31.40 12.85 -28.31
C ASP A 902 -32.44 12.29 -27.33
N PRO A 903 -33.64 12.89 -27.21
CA PRO A 903 -34.55 12.57 -26.11
C PRO A 903 -34.97 11.09 -25.98
N PRO A 904 -35.18 10.33 -27.09
CA PRO A 904 -35.54 8.91 -27.01
C PRO A 904 -34.50 8.01 -26.33
N THR A 905 -33.24 8.47 -26.23
CA THR A 905 -32.15 7.70 -25.65
C THR A 905 -31.99 7.93 -24.15
N VAL A 906 -32.66 8.94 -23.60
CA VAL A 906 -32.62 9.25 -22.17
C VAL A 906 -33.52 8.27 -21.43
N LYS A 907 -32.97 7.62 -20.39
CA LYS A 907 -33.72 6.67 -19.56
C LYS A 907 -34.96 7.34 -18.95
N PRO A 908 -36.13 6.67 -18.94
CA PRO A 908 -37.33 7.21 -18.31
C PRO A 908 -37.10 7.64 -16.85
N GLY A 909 -37.58 8.82 -16.48
CA GLY A 909 -37.39 9.42 -15.15
C GLY A 909 -36.10 10.22 -14.98
N ILE A 910 -35.27 10.34 -16.03
CA ILE A 910 -34.10 11.23 -16.08
C ILE A 910 -34.38 12.39 -17.03
N THR A 911 -33.96 13.59 -16.63
CA THR A 911 -33.89 14.78 -17.50
C THR A 911 -32.45 15.22 -17.65
N VAL A 912 -31.99 15.37 -18.88
CA VAL A 912 -30.67 15.94 -19.21
C VAL A 912 -30.85 17.40 -19.60
N GLN A 913 -30.10 18.30 -18.97
CA GLN A 913 -30.19 19.74 -19.23
C GLN A 913 -28.84 20.28 -19.70
N LEU A 914 -28.87 21.13 -20.73
CA LEU A 914 -27.67 21.78 -21.29
C LEU A 914 -27.62 23.26 -20.91
N SER A 915 -26.43 23.83 -20.74
CA SER A 915 -26.26 25.28 -20.58
C SER A 915 -24.91 25.78 -21.12
N LEU A 916 -24.85 27.07 -21.49
CA LEU A 916 -23.60 27.77 -21.81
C LEU A 916 -22.86 28.27 -20.55
N SER A 917 -23.52 28.28 -19.39
CA SER A 917 -22.95 28.75 -18.13
C SER A 917 -23.23 27.75 -17.00
N ASN A 918 -22.26 27.54 -16.11
CA ASN A 918 -22.48 26.77 -14.89
C ASN A 918 -23.14 27.62 -13.78
N ASN A 919 -22.84 28.92 -13.71
CA ASN A 919 -23.36 29.78 -12.65
C ASN A 919 -23.67 31.21 -13.17
N PRO A 920 -24.96 31.59 -13.32
CA PRO A 920 -26.13 30.74 -13.12
C PRO A 920 -26.26 29.69 -14.24
N PHE A 921 -26.68 28.47 -13.89
CA PHE A 921 -27.01 27.44 -14.88
C PHE A 921 -28.39 27.70 -15.48
N VAL A 922 -28.42 28.07 -16.76
CA VAL A 922 -29.66 28.36 -17.50
C VAL A 922 -29.93 27.24 -18.50
N PRO A 923 -30.91 26.34 -18.26
CA PRO A 923 -31.13 25.17 -19.09
C PRO A 923 -31.72 25.55 -20.46
N VAL A 924 -31.22 24.91 -21.51
CA VAL A 924 -31.69 25.00 -22.90
C VAL A 924 -31.73 23.61 -23.55
N ASP A 925 -32.60 23.43 -24.55
CA ASP A 925 -32.72 22.16 -25.29
C ASP A 925 -31.62 21.98 -26.35
N GLU A 926 -31.19 23.09 -26.95
CA GLU A 926 -30.15 23.15 -27.98
C GLU A 926 -29.20 24.31 -27.67
N ILE A 927 -27.89 24.06 -27.80
CA ILE A 927 -26.87 25.10 -27.68
C ILE A 927 -26.34 25.43 -29.08
N PRO A 928 -26.63 26.63 -29.62
CA PRO A 928 -25.97 27.14 -30.81
C PRO A 928 -24.64 27.82 -30.46
N PHE A 929 -23.61 27.56 -31.26
CA PHE A 929 -22.31 28.21 -31.21
C PHE A 929 -22.16 29.11 -32.45
N PRO A 930 -22.43 30.42 -32.33
CA PRO A 930 -22.38 31.33 -33.47
C PRO A 930 -20.95 31.58 -33.95
N GLY A 931 -20.82 31.93 -35.24
CA GLY A 931 -19.56 32.28 -35.88
C GLY A 931 -18.83 31.09 -36.52
N THR A 932 -17.66 31.38 -37.09
CA THR A 932 -16.77 30.38 -37.68
C THR A 932 -15.90 29.77 -36.60
N ILE A 933 -15.75 28.45 -36.65
CA ILE A 933 -14.94 27.64 -35.73
C ILE A 933 -13.79 27.05 -36.56
N PRO A 934 -12.55 27.48 -36.32
CA PRO A 934 -11.37 26.95 -36.97
C PRO A 934 -11.21 25.43 -36.81
N ILE A 935 -10.29 24.88 -37.60
CA ILE A 935 -9.85 23.48 -37.45
C ILE A 935 -9.17 23.34 -36.08
N GLY A 936 -9.55 22.33 -35.29
CA GLY A 936 -9.01 22.04 -33.97
C GLY A 936 -9.63 22.84 -32.82
N ASP A 937 -10.35 23.93 -33.12
CA ASP A 937 -11.03 24.75 -32.10
C ASP A 937 -12.20 24.00 -31.46
N ALA A 938 -12.48 24.32 -30.20
CA ALA A 938 -13.59 23.75 -29.45
C ALA A 938 -14.47 24.82 -28.78
N ARG A 939 -15.71 24.45 -28.45
CA ARG A 939 -16.64 25.27 -27.69
C ARG A 939 -17.13 24.51 -26.46
N GLN A 940 -17.03 25.18 -25.31
CA GLN A 940 -17.47 24.63 -24.03
C GLN A 940 -18.97 24.83 -23.83
N PHE A 941 -19.57 23.86 -23.18
CA PHE A 941 -20.89 23.94 -22.59
C PHE A 941 -20.95 23.05 -21.35
N TYR A 942 -22.09 23.05 -20.66
CA TYR A 942 -22.30 22.30 -19.43
C TYR A 942 -23.53 21.41 -19.55
N ILE A 943 -23.47 20.26 -18.89
CA ILE A 943 -24.55 19.27 -18.81
C ILE A 943 -24.84 18.97 -17.35
N ARG A 944 -26.11 18.93 -16.96
CA ARG A 944 -26.52 18.42 -15.65
C ARG A 944 -27.69 17.46 -15.77
N PHE A 945 -27.83 16.59 -14.78
CA PHE A 945 -28.84 15.53 -14.75
C PHE A 945 -29.80 15.76 -13.59
N LEU A 946 -31.10 15.63 -13.87
CA LEU A 946 -32.15 15.59 -12.85
C LEU A 946 -32.78 14.21 -12.86
N SER A 947 -33.00 13.65 -11.67
CA SER A 947 -33.60 12.32 -11.51
C SER A 947 -34.89 12.41 -10.74
N GLU A 948 -36.00 11.95 -11.32
CA GLU A 948 -37.30 11.81 -10.63
C GLU A 948 -37.44 10.45 -9.92
N VAL A 949 -36.58 9.50 -10.28
CA VAL A 949 -36.53 8.14 -9.71
C VAL A 949 -35.16 7.86 -9.10
N THR A 950 -35.07 6.92 -8.17
CA THR A 950 -33.76 6.48 -7.67
C THR A 950 -33.15 5.54 -8.71
N VAL A 951 -32.00 5.91 -9.27
CA VAL A 951 -31.29 5.07 -10.25
C VAL A 951 -30.05 4.50 -9.59
N THR A 952 -30.07 3.20 -9.32
CA THR A 952 -29.00 2.48 -8.61
C THR A 952 -27.78 2.18 -9.47
N GLU A 953 -27.94 2.22 -10.79
CA GLU A 953 -26.89 1.96 -11.80
C GLU A 953 -26.82 3.13 -12.80
N GLY A 954 -25.67 3.34 -13.43
CA GLY A 954 -25.50 4.37 -14.46
C GLY A 954 -26.46 4.20 -15.65
N GLY A 955 -26.64 5.25 -16.43
CA GLY A 955 -27.36 5.22 -17.69
C GLY A 955 -26.60 5.96 -18.78
N THR A 956 -26.90 5.64 -20.02
CA THR A 956 -26.33 6.28 -21.21
C THR A 956 -27.43 7.06 -21.95
N PHE A 957 -27.01 8.06 -22.72
CA PHE A 957 -27.86 8.83 -23.63
C PHE A 957 -27.00 9.31 -24.80
N ASP A 958 -27.61 9.55 -25.94
CA ASP A 958 -26.90 10.04 -27.12
C ASP A 958 -26.89 11.56 -27.16
N MET A 959 -25.71 12.10 -27.41
CA MET A 959 -25.52 13.50 -27.77
C MET A 959 -25.39 13.65 -29.29
N LYS A 960 -26.08 14.65 -29.85
CA LYS A 960 -26.01 14.99 -31.26
C LYS A 960 -25.33 16.34 -31.45
N ALA A 961 -24.50 16.41 -32.48
CA ALA A 961 -23.86 17.64 -32.93
C ALA A 961 -24.02 17.80 -34.44
N LYS A 962 -24.13 19.04 -34.89
CA LYS A 962 -24.19 19.40 -36.31
C LYS A 962 -23.40 20.69 -36.54
N ALA A 963 -22.77 20.81 -37.68
CA ALA A 963 -22.20 22.04 -38.21
C ALA A 963 -22.25 22.01 -39.75
N SER A 964 -22.02 23.16 -40.39
CA SER A 964 -21.89 23.29 -41.84
C SER A 964 -20.46 23.75 -42.19
N PRO A 965 -19.90 23.39 -43.36
CA PRO A 965 -18.67 24.01 -43.85
C PRO A 965 -18.80 25.55 -43.86
N ALA A 966 -17.76 26.25 -43.39
CA ALA A 966 -17.78 27.71 -43.26
C ALA A 966 -17.87 28.44 -44.61
#